data_AF-A0AAG5DGM2-F1
#
_entry.id   AF-A0AAG5DGM2-F1
#
_cell.length_a   1.000
_cell.length_b   1.000
_cell.length_c   1.000
_cell.angle_alpha   90.00
_cell.angle_beta   90.00
_cell.angle_gamma   90.00
#
_symmetry.space_group_name_H-M   'P 1'
#
loop_
_entity.id
_entity.type
_entity.pdbx_description
1 polymer ?
#
loop_
_entity_poly.entity_id
_entity_poly.type
_entity_poly.pdbx_seq_one_letter_code
_entity_poly.pdbx_strand_id
1 'polypeptide(L)'
;MALARSDAILFVGSVKGHLYNVQVPLVDTSSGNCTNFRFFNTKVTKICITYDDCTLITAADDGTLIVWHILNNEGKTARHAPELGRCADVLIARQELIEKNDSISTLEMRIQQQSMEFQYKMKQGDAFHSEQMRDIHKDYCAAIENLKKKNIEMEQAHTEEFNLITASIAQGKEEHQKEMMDFEAQFHEKIILEYDKLSSMKSKMDTMREEYEVKLRRSAGCLQDTIESMEADQKRMLSEKQEIIDNLLKDMDRKRAEFDEYCRQVDVDNDRHKVELQLQYERKLQEEEENSIKWRGEAGVLKKKFSTLSRESEAYRKEIETMQAQHGKFQQSIRAHQRDIEALRREVAERDGTIREKDRKVYELGKKTAELDKYKQVLSMKITELRAQIEPKDREIKERKEFILEMEKKLEELQQHNKQYELQLQELRDKYAGVDLELRRERNRFRSAKAQYQRVCGEIYHVSGLIQRPEELKRSVKELCHRYGDDKELQRSLALDEDVQNEFLRQREYLERMTKSAKQKASGQRKDAGGSLKLMKENMELLAELNKLRELLNEKQRACTRMEALLGLSSKAISPREAKEKLEKAVADRDALEAQHREQVAKLEELIRTLSGENQTLRAEMIAQNTRKHPTTGSAAAAAAGVSK
;
A
#
# COMPACT_ATOMS: atom_id res chain seq x y z
N MET A 1 29.58 -182.75 -12.05
CA MET A 1 28.91 -181.51 -11.62
C MET A 1 27.44 -181.84 -11.43
N ALA A 2 26.79 -181.30 -10.40
CA ALA A 2 25.35 -181.39 -10.19
C ALA A 2 24.83 -180.04 -9.69
N LEU A 3 23.80 -179.52 -10.35
CA LEU A 3 23.03 -178.35 -9.93
C LEU A 3 21.81 -178.86 -9.17
N ALA A 4 21.48 -178.27 -8.01
CA ALA A 4 20.23 -178.56 -7.32
C ALA A 4 19.03 -178.06 -8.15
N ARG A 5 17.84 -178.64 -7.98
CA ARG A 5 16.66 -178.31 -8.81
C ARG A 5 16.07 -176.91 -8.58
N SER A 6 16.73 -176.12 -7.74
CA SER A 6 16.43 -174.73 -7.37
C SER A 6 17.42 -173.71 -7.97
N ASP A 7 18.33 -174.14 -8.86
CA ASP A 7 19.35 -173.38 -9.61
C ASP A 7 20.37 -172.56 -8.79
N ALA A 8 20.22 -172.47 -7.47
CA ALA A 8 21.05 -171.62 -6.60
C ALA A 8 22.33 -172.29 -6.04
N ILE A 9 22.47 -173.62 -6.16
CA ILE A 9 23.56 -174.40 -5.54
C ILE A 9 24.19 -175.36 -6.55
N LEU A 10 25.50 -175.20 -6.79
CA LEU A 10 26.25 -175.96 -7.80
C LEU A 10 27.43 -176.72 -7.20
N PHE A 11 27.36 -178.05 -7.21
CA PHE A 11 28.42 -178.93 -6.72
C PHE A 11 29.30 -179.46 -7.86
N VAL A 12 30.62 -179.31 -7.72
CA VAL A 12 31.62 -179.66 -8.74
C VAL A 12 32.69 -180.59 -8.16
N GLY A 13 32.72 -181.85 -8.61
CA GLY A 13 33.78 -182.79 -8.28
C GLY A 13 35.02 -182.58 -9.16
N SER A 14 36.20 -182.62 -8.54
CA SER A 14 37.50 -182.56 -9.21
C SER A 14 38.15 -183.94 -9.31
N VAL A 15 39.03 -184.12 -10.29
CA VAL A 15 39.80 -185.36 -10.52
C VAL A 15 40.69 -185.73 -9.32
N LYS A 16 41.05 -184.75 -8.47
CA LYS A 16 41.80 -184.98 -7.21
C LYS A 16 40.90 -185.28 -5.99
N GLY A 17 39.63 -185.66 -6.19
CA GLY A 17 38.72 -186.04 -5.10
C GLY A 17 38.16 -184.88 -4.26
N HIS A 18 38.30 -183.66 -4.74
CA HIS A 18 37.83 -182.45 -4.08
C HIS A 18 36.42 -182.10 -4.56
N LEU A 19 35.48 -181.86 -3.65
CA LEU A 19 34.11 -181.45 -3.96
C LEU A 19 33.96 -179.95 -3.65
N TYR A 20 33.80 -179.15 -4.70
CA TYR A 20 33.58 -177.71 -4.58
C TYR A 20 32.09 -177.39 -4.55
N ASN A 21 31.69 -176.46 -3.67
CA ASN A 21 30.40 -175.77 -3.76
C ASN A 21 30.66 -174.36 -4.29
N VAL A 22 29.96 -174.01 -5.38
CA VAL A 22 30.10 -172.75 -6.11
C VAL A 22 28.75 -172.02 -6.08
N GLN A 23 28.77 -170.80 -5.55
CA GLN A 23 27.61 -169.91 -5.62
C GLN A 23 27.54 -169.25 -7.02
N VAL A 24 26.32 -169.01 -7.49
CA VAL A 24 25.98 -168.54 -8.84
C VAL A 24 25.14 -167.25 -8.68
N PRO A 25 25.30 -166.20 -9.51
CA PRO A 25 26.14 -166.11 -10.71
C PRO A 25 27.62 -165.73 -10.45
N LEU A 26 28.46 -166.06 -11.43
CA LEU A 26 29.87 -165.67 -11.47
C LEU A 26 29.99 -164.23 -12.00
N VAL A 27 30.85 -163.41 -11.39
CA VAL A 27 31.08 -162.00 -11.78
C VAL A 27 32.58 -161.77 -11.96
N ASP A 28 32.97 -161.11 -13.04
CA ASP A 28 34.37 -161.03 -13.56
C ASP A 28 35.34 -160.12 -12.77
N THR A 29 35.18 -159.98 -11.44
CA THR A 29 36.09 -159.19 -10.60
C THR A 29 36.46 -159.90 -9.29
N SER A 30 37.52 -160.71 -9.36
CA SER A 30 38.49 -160.98 -8.27
C SER A 30 38.05 -161.52 -6.89
N SER A 31 36.78 -161.78 -6.59
CA SER A 31 36.37 -162.41 -5.31
C SER A 31 35.17 -163.37 -5.40
N GLY A 32 35.34 -164.48 -6.11
CA GLY A 32 34.38 -165.60 -6.11
C GLY A 32 34.55 -166.53 -4.91
N ASN A 33 33.59 -166.54 -3.98
CA ASN A 33 33.64 -167.37 -2.77
C ASN A 33 33.28 -168.85 -3.03
N CYS A 34 34.20 -169.63 -3.58
CA CYS A 34 34.07 -171.09 -3.69
C CYS A 34 34.53 -171.80 -2.41
N THR A 35 33.72 -172.71 -1.87
CA THR A 35 34.11 -173.58 -0.73
C THR A 35 34.49 -174.98 -1.23
N ASN A 36 35.42 -175.65 -0.53
CA ASN A 36 36.06 -176.88 -0.99
C ASN A 36 36.08 -177.94 0.13
N PHE A 37 35.41 -179.07 -0.12
CA PHE A 37 35.35 -180.23 0.76
C PHE A 37 36.29 -181.33 0.22
N ARG A 38 37.37 -181.57 0.96
CA ARG A 38 38.34 -182.64 0.67
C ARG A 38 37.97 -183.90 1.45
N PHE A 39 37.30 -184.84 0.79
CA PHE A 39 36.87 -186.10 1.39
C PHE A 39 37.19 -187.35 0.57
N PHE A 40 37.23 -187.25 -0.76
CA PHE A 40 37.62 -188.37 -1.61
C PHE A 40 39.12 -188.33 -1.88
N ASN A 41 39.77 -189.49 -1.83
CA ASN A 41 41.20 -189.63 -2.13
C ASN A 41 41.44 -190.05 -3.61
N THR A 42 40.38 -190.41 -4.32
CA THR A 42 40.35 -190.72 -5.76
C THR A 42 39.39 -189.79 -6.51
N LYS A 43 39.28 -189.92 -7.84
CA LYS A 43 38.39 -189.06 -8.64
C LYS A 43 36.91 -189.29 -8.28
N VAL A 44 36.14 -188.21 -8.13
CA VAL A 44 34.67 -188.30 -7.96
C VAL A 44 34.05 -188.64 -9.32
N THR A 45 33.38 -189.78 -9.44
CA THR A 45 32.84 -190.31 -10.70
C THR A 45 31.41 -189.88 -10.96
N LYS A 46 30.56 -189.83 -9.91
CA LYS A 46 29.20 -189.27 -10.00
C LYS A 46 28.81 -188.47 -8.77
N ILE A 47 27.91 -187.52 -9.02
CA ILE A 47 27.26 -186.65 -8.05
C ILE A 47 25.78 -186.61 -8.46
N CYS A 48 24.86 -186.88 -7.54
CA CYS A 48 23.42 -186.88 -7.75
C CYS A 48 22.72 -186.35 -6.50
N ILE A 49 21.50 -185.82 -6.62
CA ILE A 49 20.67 -185.40 -5.48
C ILE A 49 19.39 -186.25 -5.47
N THR A 50 18.82 -186.54 -4.29
CA THR A 50 17.54 -187.25 -4.15
C THR A 50 16.37 -186.39 -4.61
N TYR A 51 15.22 -187.03 -4.90
CA TYR A 51 14.04 -186.36 -5.48
C TYR A 51 13.49 -185.18 -4.64
N ASP A 52 13.75 -185.24 -3.34
CA ASP A 52 13.37 -184.31 -2.28
C ASP A 52 14.34 -183.12 -2.10
N ASP A 53 15.45 -183.04 -2.85
CA ASP A 53 16.52 -182.02 -2.74
C ASP A 53 17.21 -181.95 -1.34
N CYS A 54 16.94 -182.90 -0.44
CA CYS A 54 17.47 -182.97 0.92
C CYS A 54 18.77 -183.78 1.06
N THR A 55 19.16 -184.55 0.04
CA THR A 55 20.27 -185.51 0.15
C THR A 55 21.12 -185.56 -1.12
N LEU A 56 22.41 -185.26 -0.99
CA LEU A 56 23.42 -185.34 -2.05
C LEU A 56 24.13 -186.71 -1.95
N ILE A 57 24.09 -187.49 -3.02
CA ILE A 57 24.80 -188.77 -3.14
C ILE A 57 26.00 -188.59 -4.06
N THR A 58 27.19 -188.91 -3.55
CA THR A 58 28.46 -188.81 -4.28
C THR A 58 29.16 -190.16 -4.31
N ALA A 59 29.61 -190.58 -5.49
CA ALA A 59 30.39 -191.80 -5.70
C ALA A 59 31.78 -191.46 -6.26
N ALA A 60 32.80 -192.18 -5.78
CA ALA A 60 34.17 -192.12 -6.27
C ALA A 60 34.55 -193.38 -7.07
N ASP A 61 35.73 -193.35 -7.69
CA ASP A 61 36.24 -194.39 -8.59
C ASP A 61 36.66 -195.68 -7.87
N ASP A 62 36.99 -195.57 -6.59
CA ASP A 62 37.23 -196.69 -5.67
C ASP A 62 35.94 -197.39 -5.18
N GLY A 63 34.77 -196.94 -5.65
CA GLY A 63 33.46 -197.47 -5.24
C GLY A 63 32.90 -196.86 -3.94
N THR A 64 33.63 -195.97 -3.28
CA THR A 64 33.13 -195.28 -2.08
C THR A 64 31.92 -194.41 -2.44
N LEU A 65 30.78 -194.71 -1.83
CA LEU A 65 29.51 -194.03 -2.06
C LEU A 65 29.05 -193.40 -0.75
N ILE A 66 29.01 -192.07 -0.71
CA ILE A 66 28.66 -191.28 0.48
C ILE A 66 27.33 -190.57 0.23
N VAL A 67 26.45 -190.65 1.24
CA VAL A 67 25.13 -190.02 1.28
C VAL A 67 25.19 -188.86 2.27
N TRP A 68 25.20 -187.62 1.76
CA TRP A 68 25.27 -186.38 2.52
C TRP A 68 23.88 -185.78 2.67
N HIS A 69 23.46 -185.36 3.86
CA HIS A 69 22.29 -184.49 3.99
C HIS A 69 22.66 -183.02 3.76
N ILE A 70 21.83 -182.33 2.98
CA ILE A 70 21.96 -180.89 2.70
C ILE A 70 21.15 -180.14 3.77
N LEU A 71 21.84 -179.47 4.70
CA LEU A 71 21.22 -178.91 5.90
C LEU A 71 20.75 -177.45 5.76
N ASN A 72 21.24 -176.69 4.77
CA ASN A 72 21.00 -175.24 4.67
C ASN A 72 20.10 -174.86 3.47
N ASN A 73 18.98 -175.56 3.32
CA ASN A 73 17.96 -175.26 2.31
C ASN A 73 16.93 -174.25 2.86
N GLU A 74 17.14 -172.95 2.63
CA GLU A 74 16.20 -171.88 2.99
C GLU A 74 14.92 -171.90 2.12
N GLY A 75 14.02 -172.86 2.37
CA GLY A 75 12.61 -172.81 1.96
C GLY A 75 12.26 -173.25 0.53
N LYS A 76 13.04 -174.12 -0.12
CA LYS A 76 12.77 -174.59 -1.51
C LYS A 76 13.02 -176.10 -1.73
N THR A 77 11.99 -176.96 -1.57
CA THR A 77 12.00 -178.45 -1.79
C THR A 77 10.60 -179.02 -2.21
N ALA A 78 10.46 -180.33 -2.50
CA ALA A 78 9.25 -181.04 -3.07
C ALA A 78 8.60 -182.17 -2.16
N ARG A 79 7.63 -183.01 -2.62
CA ARG A 79 6.66 -183.84 -1.77
C ARG A 79 6.46 -185.39 -2.13
N HIS A 80 6.05 -186.31 -1.18
CA HIS A 80 6.07 -187.87 -1.16
C HIS A 80 4.92 -188.69 -0.36
N ALA A 81 4.82 -190.07 -0.35
CA ALA A 81 3.79 -190.97 0.38
C ALA A 81 4.03 -192.57 0.63
N PRO A 82 3.22 -193.38 1.45
CA PRO A 82 3.43 -194.84 1.89
C PRO A 82 2.21 -195.91 1.99
N GLU A 83 2.38 -197.23 2.40
CA GLU A 83 1.32 -198.37 2.56
C GLU A 83 1.76 -199.75 3.29
N LEU A 84 0.87 -200.62 3.93
CA LEU A 84 0.89 -202.17 4.11
C LEU A 84 -0.15 -202.94 5.09
N GLY A 85 -0.41 -204.30 4.99
CA GLY A 85 -1.18 -205.19 6.00
C GLY A 85 -1.34 -206.78 5.79
N ARG A 86 -1.83 -207.64 6.78
CA ARG A 86 -2.04 -209.18 6.77
C ARG A 86 -2.97 -209.88 7.88
N CYS A 87 -3.35 -211.21 7.82
CA CYS A 87 -4.10 -212.08 8.87
C CYS A 87 -4.07 -213.68 8.71
N ALA A 88 -4.64 -214.55 9.62
CA ALA A 88 -4.72 -216.09 9.61
C ALA A 88 -5.71 -216.85 10.63
N ASP A 89 -5.91 -218.22 10.62
CA ASP A 89 -6.90 -219.06 11.46
C ASP A 89 -6.63 -220.64 11.66
N VAL A 90 -7.43 -221.48 12.43
CA VAL A 90 -7.20 -222.94 12.88
C VAL A 90 -8.44 -223.94 13.09
N LEU A 91 -8.35 -225.13 13.82
CA LEU A 91 -9.38 -226.25 13.96
C LEU A 91 -9.27 -227.26 15.20
N ILE A 92 -10.16 -228.30 15.41
CA ILE A 92 -10.34 -229.19 16.64
C ILE A 92 -10.81 -230.72 16.48
N ALA A 93 -11.27 -231.46 17.55
CA ALA A 93 -11.50 -232.97 17.68
C ALA A 93 -12.72 -233.53 18.56
N ARG A 94 -12.77 -234.84 19.00
CA ARG A 94 -14.03 -235.68 19.23
C ARG A 94 -14.52 -236.34 20.60
N GLN A 95 -13.76 -237.17 21.35
CA GLN A 95 -14.05 -238.64 21.57
C GLN A 95 -15.33 -239.27 22.27
N GLU A 96 -15.48 -239.41 23.61
CA GLU A 96 -16.50 -240.05 24.50
C GLU A 96 -17.94 -239.49 24.31
N LEU A 97 -18.38 -239.61 23.07
CA LEU A 97 -19.33 -238.68 22.46
C LEU A 97 -20.77 -238.84 22.98
N ILE A 98 -21.19 -240.02 23.44
CA ILE A 98 -22.58 -240.24 23.87
C ILE A 98 -22.85 -239.57 25.22
N GLU A 99 -22.01 -239.83 26.22
CA GLU A 99 -22.10 -239.13 27.51
C GLU A 99 -21.90 -237.61 27.35
N LYS A 100 -21.02 -237.20 26.43
CA LYS A 100 -20.88 -235.79 26.03
C LYS A 100 -22.13 -235.25 25.34
N ASN A 101 -22.85 -236.02 24.53
CA ASN A 101 -24.06 -235.57 23.82
C ASN A 101 -25.23 -235.32 24.80
N ASP A 102 -25.42 -236.20 25.79
CA ASP A 102 -26.43 -235.99 26.83
C ASP A 102 -26.04 -234.83 27.78
N SER A 103 -24.73 -234.68 28.05
CA SER A 103 -24.19 -233.50 28.73
C SER A 103 -24.41 -232.21 27.91
N ILE A 104 -24.27 -232.27 26.58
CA ILE A 104 -24.52 -231.14 25.68
C ILE A 104 -26.00 -230.77 25.71
N SER A 105 -26.93 -231.72 25.54
CA SER A 105 -28.37 -231.42 25.52
C SER A 105 -28.87 -230.79 26.84
N THR A 106 -28.38 -231.29 27.98
CA THR A 106 -28.69 -230.70 29.30
C THR A 106 -28.07 -229.32 29.50
N LEU A 107 -26.91 -229.04 28.91
CA LEU A 107 -26.30 -227.70 28.88
C LEU A 107 -27.02 -226.74 27.92
N GLU A 108 -27.41 -227.19 26.73
CA GLU A 108 -28.18 -226.42 25.73
C GLU A 108 -29.49 -225.89 26.31
N MET A 109 -30.25 -226.75 27.00
CA MET A 109 -31.51 -226.34 27.63
C MET A 109 -31.28 -225.30 28.73
N ARG A 110 -30.17 -225.40 29.49
CA ARG A 110 -29.78 -224.41 30.51
C ARG A 110 -29.30 -223.09 29.90
N ILE A 111 -28.60 -223.13 28.77
CA ILE A 111 -28.20 -221.96 27.99
C ILE A 111 -29.43 -221.20 27.47
N GLN A 112 -30.44 -221.91 26.93
CA GLN A 112 -31.69 -221.28 26.50
C GLN A 112 -32.42 -220.58 27.65
N GLN A 113 -32.52 -221.23 28.82
CA GLN A 113 -33.15 -220.65 30.01
C GLN A 113 -32.42 -219.38 30.47
N GLN A 114 -31.09 -219.42 30.55
CA GLN A 114 -30.26 -218.26 30.91
C GLN A 114 -30.33 -217.13 29.87
N SER A 115 -30.47 -217.46 28.58
CA SER A 115 -30.68 -216.47 27.51
C SER A 115 -32.02 -215.73 27.65
N MET A 116 -33.09 -216.40 28.05
CA MET A 116 -34.38 -215.76 28.29
C MET A 116 -34.34 -214.81 29.49
N GLU A 117 -33.67 -215.20 30.58
CA GLU A 117 -33.46 -214.31 31.73
C GLU A 117 -32.68 -213.04 31.37
N PHE A 118 -31.64 -213.15 30.55
CA PHE A 118 -30.86 -211.99 30.10
C PHE A 118 -31.70 -211.04 29.24
N GLN A 119 -32.51 -211.55 28.31
CA GLN A 119 -33.41 -210.72 27.51
C GLN A 119 -34.46 -210.00 28.35
N TYR A 120 -35.00 -210.66 29.39
CA TYR A 120 -35.95 -210.04 30.31
C TYR A 120 -35.31 -208.90 31.12
N LYS A 121 -34.12 -209.15 31.69
CA LYS A 121 -33.35 -208.15 32.46
C LYS A 121 -32.98 -206.93 31.62
N MET A 122 -32.61 -207.11 30.34
CA MET A 122 -32.37 -205.97 29.43
C MET A 122 -33.63 -205.15 29.16
N LYS A 123 -34.76 -205.77 28.79
CA LYS A 123 -36.01 -205.05 28.57
C LYS A 123 -36.50 -204.27 29.80
N GLN A 124 -36.26 -204.80 31.00
CA GLN A 124 -36.57 -204.09 32.25
C GLN A 124 -35.66 -202.86 32.46
N GLY A 125 -34.37 -202.97 32.13
CA GLY A 125 -33.41 -201.86 32.18
C GLY A 125 -33.73 -200.77 31.15
N ASP A 126 -33.99 -201.14 29.89
CA ASP A 126 -34.30 -200.20 28.81
C ASP A 126 -35.56 -199.38 29.12
N ALA A 127 -36.60 -200.01 29.67
CA ALA A 127 -37.82 -199.32 30.11
C ALA A 127 -37.53 -198.28 31.21
N PHE A 128 -36.72 -198.65 32.22
CA PHE A 128 -36.36 -197.76 33.32
C PHE A 128 -35.49 -196.57 32.85
N HIS A 129 -34.49 -196.79 32.00
CA HIS A 129 -33.70 -195.72 31.42
C HIS A 129 -34.53 -194.80 30.50
N SER A 130 -35.47 -195.35 29.73
CA SER A 130 -36.39 -194.58 28.89
C SER A 130 -37.37 -193.70 29.70
N GLU A 131 -37.70 -194.10 30.92
CA GLU A 131 -38.49 -193.29 31.85
C GLU A 131 -37.67 -192.15 32.44
N GLN A 132 -36.50 -192.43 33.02
CA GLN A 132 -35.60 -191.40 33.56
C GLN A 132 -35.24 -190.33 32.52
N MET A 133 -34.94 -190.74 31.29
CA MET A 133 -34.59 -189.82 30.21
C MET A 133 -35.76 -188.89 29.82
N ARG A 134 -37.01 -189.34 30.00
CA ARG A 134 -38.22 -188.57 29.72
C ARG A 134 -38.47 -187.50 30.78
N ASP A 135 -38.28 -187.83 32.05
CA ASP A 135 -38.43 -186.89 33.16
C ASP A 135 -37.33 -185.82 33.13
N ILE A 136 -36.07 -186.21 32.90
CA ILE A 136 -34.96 -185.27 32.69
C ILE A 136 -35.26 -184.31 31.53
N HIS A 137 -35.80 -184.81 30.41
CA HIS A 137 -36.16 -183.96 29.27
C HIS A 137 -37.30 -182.97 29.61
N LYS A 138 -38.31 -183.43 30.35
CA LYS A 138 -39.43 -182.60 30.83
C LYS A 138 -38.96 -181.48 31.76
N ASP A 139 -38.04 -181.77 32.69
CA ASP A 139 -37.48 -180.77 33.59
C ASP A 139 -36.64 -179.71 32.84
N TYR A 140 -35.84 -180.13 31.84
CA TYR A 140 -35.15 -179.19 30.97
C TYR A 140 -36.11 -178.31 30.15
N CYS A 141 -37.20 -178.86 29.62
CA CYS A 141 -38.22 -178.08 28.93
C CYS A 141 -38.87 -177.04 29.85
N ALA A 142 -39.27 -177.43 31.06
CA ALA A 142 -39.82 -176.52 32.06
C ALA A 142 -38.81 -175.42 32.46
N ALA A 143 -37.52 -175.74 32.56
CA ALA A 143 -36.47 -174.74 32.82
C ALA A 143 -36.35 -173.73 31.66
N ILE A 144 -36.38 -174.20 30.40
CA ILE A 144 -36.33 -173.35 29.20
C ILE A 144 -37.55 -172.42 29.11
N GLU A 145 -38.76 -172.91 29.41
CA GLU A 145 -39.98 -172.10 29.41
C GLU A 145 -39.95 -171.01 30.50
N ASN A 146 -39.49 -171.35 31.72
CA ASN A 146 -39.30 -170.37 32.79
C ASN A 146 -38.25 -169.31 32.45
N LEU A 147 -37.16 -169.67 31.77
CA LEU A 147 -36.16 -168.72 31.28
C LEU A 147 -36.71 -167.79 30.20
N LYS A 148 -37.47 -168.31 29.23
CA LYS A 148 -38.15 -167.48 28.21
C LYS A 148 -39.11 -166.49 28.84
N LYS A 149 -39.92 -166.92 29.81
CA LYS A 149 -40.87 -166.04 30.52
C LYS A 149 -40.16 -164.90 31.24
N LYS A 150 -39.07 -165.20 31.96
CA LYS A 150 -38.23 -164.17 32.60
C LYS A 150 -37.59 -163.20 31.62
N ASN A 151 -37.18 -163.65 30.43
CA ASN A 151 -36.59 -162.76 29.42
C ASN A 151 -37.63 -161.75 28.90
N ILE A 152 -38.86 -162.22 28.65
CA ILE A 152 -39.99 -161.36 28.23
C ILE A 152 -40.35 -160.36 29.34
N GLU A 153 -40.36 -160.78 30.61
CA GLU A 153 -40.60 -159.90 31.76
C GLU A 153 -39.52 -158.82 31.91
N MET A 154 -38.24 -159.15 31.66
CA MET A 154 -37.13 -158.19 31.65
C MET A 154 -37.18 -157.24 30.44
N GLU A 155 -37.53 -157.73 29.25
CA GLU A 155 -37.71 -156.90 28.04
C GLU A 155 -38.85 -155.88 28.26
N GLN A 156 -39.97 -156.31 28.84
CA GLN A 156 -41.08 -155.44 29.20
C GLN A 156 -40.65 -154.35 30.20
N ALA A 157 -40.03 -154.74 31.32
CA ALA A 157 -39.53 -153.79 32.31
C ALA A 157 -38.57 -152.75 31.73
N HIS A 158 -37.62 -153.15 30.87
CA HIS A 158 -36.72 -152.20 30.21
C HIS A 158 -37.44 -151.29 29.20
N THR A 159 -38.50 -151.74 28.52
CA THR A 159 -39.31 -150.83 27.69
C THR A 159 -40.11 -149.83 28.53
N GLU A 160 -40.59 -150.22 29.71
CA GLU A 160 -41.26 -149.32 30.65
C GLU A 160 -40.28 -148.27 31.21
N GLU A 161 -39.09 -148.67 31.65
CA GLU A 161 -38.00 -147.77 32.05
C GLU A 161 -37.62 -146.80 30.91
N PHE A 162 -37.46 -147.30 29.68
CA PHE A 162 -37.12 -146.47 28.52
C PHE A 162 -38.23 -145.46 28.19
N ASN A 163 -39.50 -145.85 28.32
CA ASN A 163 -40.64 -144.94 28.11
C ASN A 163 -40.70 -143.86 29.21
N LEU A 164 -40.45 -144.22 30.48
CA LEU A 164 -40.38 -143.27 31.60
C LEU A 164 -39.22 -142.27 31.44
N ILE A 165 -38.03 -142.74 31.04
CA ILE A 165 -36.87 -141.89 30.75
C ILE A 165 -37.17 -140.97 29.55
N THR A 166 -37.79 -141.49 28.49
CA THR A 166 -38.16 -140.70 27.30
C THR A 166 -39.20 -139.63 27.64
N ALA A 167 -40.20 -139.94 28.47
CA ALA A 167 -41.18 -138.97 28.95
C ALA A 167 -40.55 -137.88 29.83
N SER A 168 -39.64 -138.24 30.74
CA SER A 168 -38.88 -137.30 31.57
C SER A 168 -38.00 -136.36 30.72
N ILE A 169 -37.31 -136.89 29.71
CA ILE A 169 -36.52 -136.09 28.74
C ILE A 169 -37.43 -135.16 27.90
N ALA A 170 -38.65 -135.58 27.56
CA ALA A 170 -39.60 -134.74 26.84
C ALA A 170 -40.12 -133.59 27.73
N GLN A 171 -40.51 -133.90 28.99
CA GLN A 171 -40.95 -132.91 29.96
C GLN A 171 -39.85 -131.87 30.23
N GLY A 172 -38.62 -132.29 30.53
CA GLY A 172 -37.50 -131.37 30.80
C GLY A 172 -37.14 -130.48 29.59
N LYS A 173 -37.40 -130.93 28.35
CA LYS A 173 -37.28 -130.09 27.15
C LYS A 173 -38.41 -129.06 27.04
N GLU A 174 -39.65 -129.44 27.36
CA GLU A 174 -40.79 -128.53 27.35
C GLU A 174 -40.67 -127.46 28.45
N GLU A 175 -40.20 -127.84 29.64
CA GLU A 175 -39.89 -126.95 30.75
C GLU A 175 -38.78 -125.97 30.38
N HIS A 176 -37.64 -126.45 29.87
CA HIS A 176 -36.55 -125.56 29.42
C HIS A 176 -36.96 -124.66 28.25
N GLN A 177 -37.82 -125.13 27.33
CA GLN A 177 -38.34 -124.30 26.25
C GLN A 177 -39.24 -123.17 26.79
N LYS A 178 -40.04 -123.43 27.83
CA LYS A 178 -40.83 -122.37 28.52
C LYS A 178 -39.92 -121.37 29.22
N GLU A 179 -38.91 -121.83 29.97
CA GLU A 179 -37.92 -120.94 30.60
C GLU A 179 -37.26 -120.01 29.58
N MET A 180 -36.84 -120.55 28.43
CA MET A 180 -36.23 -119.76 27.36
C MET A 180 -37.20 -118.73 26.76
N MET A 181 -38.46 -119.10 26.53
CA MET A 181 -39.50 -118.16 26.06
C MET A 181 -39.83 -117.08 27.10
N ASP A 182 -39.85 -117.43 28.39
CA ASP A 182 -40.04 -116.48 29.49
C ASP A 182 -38.85 -115.52 29.64
N PHE A 183 -37.62 -116.00 29.42
CA PHE A 183 -36.43 -115.12 29.37
C PHE A 183 -36.47 -114.20 28.15
N GLU A 184 -36.80 -114.70 26.96
CA GLU A 184 -36.97 -113.88 25.75
C GLU A 184 -38.06 -112.82 25.95
N ALA A 185 -39.21 -113.18 26.53
CA ALA A 185 -40.27 -112.24 26.88
C ALA A 185 -39.79 -111.15 27.86
N GLN A 186 -39.08 -111.52 28.93
CA GLN A 186 -38.50 -110.56 29.87
C GLN A 186 -37.44 -109.64 29.23
N PHE A 187 -36.66 -110.12 28.27
CA PHE A 187 -35.71 -109.27 27.54
C PHE A 187 -36.44 -108.33 26.57
N HIS A 188 -37.47 -108.79 25.87
CA HIS A 188 -38.31 -107.94 25.04
C HIS A 188 -39.05 -106.87 25.86
N GLU A 189 -39.61 -107.21 27.02
CA GLU A 189 -40.23 -106.25 27.95
C GLU A 189 -39.22 -105.18 28.40
N LYS A 190 -38.01 -105.58 28.82
CA LYS A 190 -36.94 -104.63 29.20
C LYS A 190 -36.52 -103.72 28.04
N ILE A 191 -36.45 -104.25 26.81
CA ILE A 191 -36.14 -103.46 25.61
C ILE A 191 -37.27 -102.47 25.31
N ILE A 192 -38.54 -102.85 25.43
CA ILE A 192 -39.69 -101.96 25.27
C ILE A 192 -39.69 -100.86 26.33
N LEU A 193 -39.49 -101.21 27.61
CA LEU A 193 -39.43 -100.25 28.71
C LEU A 193 -38.29 -99.23 28.56
N GLU A 194 -37.09 -99.65 28.18
CA GLU A 194 -35.99 -98.71 27.89
C GLU A 194 -36.23 -97.92 26.59
N TYR A 195 -36.90 -98.48 25.58
CA TYR A 195 -37.30 -97.75 24.38
C TYR A 195 -38.33 -96.65 24.69
N ASP A 196 -39.37 -96.94 25.47
CA ASP A 196 -40.39 -95.98 25.89
C ASP A 196 -39.82 -94.91 26.84
N LYS A 197 -38.87 -95.28 27.68
CA LYS A 197 -38.09 -94.36 28.52
C LYS A 197 -37.20 -93.45 27.68
N LEU A 198 -36.52 -93.96 26.64
CA LEU A 198 -35.77 -93.14 25.68
C LEU A 198 -36.69 -92.27 24.82
N SER A 199 -37.85 -92.77 24.41
CA SER A 199 -38.86 -92.06 23.62
C SER A 199 -39.47 -90.89 24.39
N SER A 200 -39.90 -91.14 25.63
CA SER A 200 -40.43 -90.10 26.53
C SER A 200 -39.36 -89.10 26.98
N MET A 201 -38.08 -89.50 27.11
CA MET A 201 -36.97 -88.57 27.35
C MET A 201 -36.64 -87.72 26.12
N LYS A 202 -36.69 -88.26 24.90
CA LYS A 202 -36.59 -87.48 23.65
C LYS A 202 -37.72 -86.47 23.56
N SER A 203 -38.98 -86.91 23.69
CA SER A 203 -40.15 -86.03 23.66
C SER A 203 -40.03 -84.88 24.66
N LYS A 204 -39.58 -85.13 25.90
CA LYS A 204 -39.32 -84.07 26.90
C LYS A 204 -38.16 -83.14 26.51
N MET A 205 -37.11 -83.65 25.88
CA MET A 205 -36.00 -82.82 25.38
C MET A 205 -36.46 -81.93 24.22
N ASP A 206 -37.30 -82.45 23.34
CA ASP A 206 -37.79 -81.73 22.16
C ASP A 206 -38.85 -80.68 22.56
N THR A 207 -39.78 -80.97 23.48
CA THR A 207 -40.68 -79.93 24.03
C THR A 207 -39.92 -78.87 24.81
N MET A 208 -38.87 -79.24 25.56
CA MET A 208 -37.97 -78.25 26.19
C MET A 208 -37.27 -77.38 25.15
N ARG A 209 -36.79 -77.95 24.04
CA ARG A 209 -36.18 -77.19 22.93
C ARG A 209 -37.18 -76.23 22.29
N GLU A 210 -38.38 -76.68 21.96
CA GLU A 210 -39.45 -75.84 21.41
C GLU A 210 -39.81 -74.72 22.38
N GLU A 211 -39.94 -75.00 23.69
CA GLU A 211 -40.14 -73.99 24.71
C GLU A 211 -38.99 -72.96 24.77
N TYR A 212 -37.74 -73.41 24.73
CA TYR A 212 -36.59 -72.51 24.73
C TYR A 212 -36.49 -71.68 23.45
N GLU A 213 -36.76 -72.25 22.28
CA GLU A 213 -36.85 -71.51 21.03
C GLU A 213 -37.98 -70.49 21.05
N VAL A 214 -39.17 -70.84 21.55
CA VAL A 214 -40.29 -69.90 21.69
C VAL A 214 -39.94 -68.78 22.69
N LYS A 215 -39.25 -69.08 23.79
CA LYS A 215 -38.75 -68.07 24.74
C LYS A 215 -37.68 -67.16 24.08
N LEU A 216 -36.76 -67.73 23.29
CA LEU A 216 -35.73 -66.97 22.57
C LEU A 216 -36.35 -66.06 21.50
N ARG A 217 -37.26 -66.59 20.67
CA ARG A 217 -37.97 -65.85 19.62
C ARG A 217 -38.85 -64.75 20.21
N ARG A 218 -39.51 -64.98 21.35
CA ARG A 218 -40.27 -63.94 22.08
C ARG A 218 -39.36 -62.86 22.66
N SER A 219 -38.23 -63.23 23.28
CA SER A 219 -37.25 -62.26 23.80
C SER A 219 -36.63 -61.42 22.69
N ALA A 220 -36.25 -62.05 21.57
CA ALA A 220 -35.75 -61.37 20.38
C ALA A 220 -36.82 -60.46 19.74
N GLY A 221 -38.07 -60.93 19.67
CA GLY A 221 -39.22 -60.14 19.24
C GLY A 221 -39.41 -58.88 20.08
N CYS A 222 -39.56 -59.00 21.41
CA CYS A 222 -39.72 -57.84 22.28
C CYS A 222 -38.51 -56.89 22.28
N LEU A 223 -37.29 -57.39 22.05
CA LEU A 223 -36.11 -56.55 21.84
C LEU A 223 -36.16 -55.82 20.49
N GLN A 224 -36.60 -56.48 19.42
CA GLN A 224 -36.81 -55.87 18.11
C GLN A 224 -37.92 -54.80 18.18
N ASP A 225 -39.08 -55.11 18.79
CA ASP A 225 -40.21 -54.19 18.96
C ASP A 225 -39.80 -52.93 19.75
N THR A 226 -38.98 -53.09 20.79
CA THR A 226 -38.48 -51.95 21.58
C THR A 226 -37.42 -51.14 20.85
N ILE A 227 -36.54 -51.77 20.06
CA ILE A 227 -35.61 -51.08 19.16
C ILE A 227 -36.38 -50.30 18.10
N GLU A 228 -37.37 -50.90 17.42
CA GLU A 228 -38.17 -50.24 16.40
C GLU A 228 -39.02 -49.09 16.97
N SER A 229 -39.57 -49.23 18.17
CA SER A 229 -40.24 -48.12 18.87
C SER A 229 -39.26 -46.99 19.21
N MET A 230 -38.08 -47.31 19.76
CA MET A 230 -37.06 -46.29 20.07
C MET A 230 -36.53 -45.60 18.81
N GLU A 231 -36.35 -46.32 17.70
CA GLU A 231 -36.00 -45.75 16.41
C GLU A 231 -37.12 -44.86 15.87
N ALA A 232 -38.39 -45.28 15.97
CA ALA A 232 -39.53 -44.49 15.52
C ALA A 232 -39.66 -43.18 16.32
N ASP A 233 -39.49 -43.23 17.63
CA ASP A 233 -39.52 -42.05 18.49
C ASP A 233 -38.30 -41.14 18.27
N GLN A 234 -37.10 -41.69 18.06
CA GLN A 234 -35.94 -40.89 17.65
C GLN A 234 -36.16 -40.23 16.28
N LYS A 235 -36.75 -40.92 15.31
CA LYS A 235 -37.11 -40.37 14.00
C LYS A 235 -38.16 -39.25 14.13
N ARG A 236 -39.18 -39.41 14.98
CA ARG A 236 -40.15 -38.34 15.31
C ARG A 236 -39.46 -37.12 15.90
N MET A 237 -38.66 -37.31 16.96
CA MET A 237 -37.93 -36.22 17.61
C MET A 237 -37.00 -35.49 16.62
N LEU A 238 -36.35 -36.20 15.70
CA LEU A 238 -35.53 -35.60 14.64
C LEU A 238 -36.38 -34.79 13.65
N SER A 239 -37.54 -35.29 13.19
CA SER A 239 -38.44 -34.51 12.33
C SER A 239 -39.00 -33.27 13.04
N GLU A 240 -39.38 -33.37 14.32
CA GLU A 240 -39.85 -32.23 15.11
C GLU A 240 -38.74 -31.16 15.28
N LYS A 241 -37.49 -31.58 15.54
CA LYS A 241 -36.37 -30.64 15.59
C LYS A 241 -36.08 -30.02 14.22
N GLN A 242 -36.20 -30.77 13.12
CA GLN A 242 -36.04 -30.23 11.78
C GLN A 242 -37.14 -29.21 11.44
N GLU A 243 -38.41 -29.50 11.74
CA GLU A 243 -39.50 -28.55 11.53
C GLU A 243 -39.33 -27.27 12.37
N ILE A 244 -38.85 -27.38 13.61
CA ILE A 244 -38.51 -26.22 14.45
C ILE A 244 -37.37 -25.40 13.81
N ILE A 245 -36.32 -26.04 13.30
CA ILE A 245 -35.23 -25.36 12.59
C ILE A 245 -35.74 -24.67 11.33
N ASP A 246 -36.50 -25.36 10.49
CA ASP A 246 -37.06 -24.83 9.24
C ASP A 246 -38.01 -23.64 9.50
N ASN A 247 -38.75 -23.66 10.60
CA ASN A 247 -39.61 -22.54 10.98
C ASN A 247 -38.82 -21.35 11.54
N LEU A 248 -37.78 -21.59 12.36
CA LEU A 248 -36.85 -20.55 12.81
C LEU A 248 -36.08 -19.91 11.65
N LEU A 249 -35.72 -20.69 10.63
CA LEU A 249 -35.11 -20.18 9.39
C LEU A 249 -36.10 -19.29 8.60
N LYS A 250 -37.34 -19.74 8.41
CA LYS A 250 -38.39 -18.92 7.76
C LYS A 250 -38.65 -17.63 8.52
N ASP A 251 -38.63 -17.64 9.85
CA ASP A 251 -38.81 -16.44 10.68
C ASP A 251 -37.57 -15.53 10.67
N MET A 252 -36.35 -16.09 10.59
CA MET A 252 -35.13 -15.32 10.33
C MET A 252 -35.19 -14.62 8.97
N ASP A 253 -35.62 -15.32 7.92
CA ASP A 253 -35.72 -14.76 6.57
C ASP A 253 -36.85 -13.72 6.44
N ARG A 254 -38.00 -13.94 7.11
CA ARG A 254 -39.05 -12.92 7.27
C ARG A 254 -38.51 -11.67 7.95
N LYS A 255 -37.79 -11.81 9.06
CA LYS A 255 -37.22 -10.68 9.82
C LYS A 255 -36.10 -9.96 9.06
N ARG A 256 -35.36 -10.66 8.19
CA ARG A 256 -34.44 -10.04 7.23
C ARG A 256 -35.21 -9.22 6.18
N ALA A 257 -36.23 -9.79 5.54
CA ALA A 257 -37.03 -9.08 4.54
C ALA A 257 -37.76 -7.85 5.12
N GLU A 258 -38.29 -7.95 6.34
CA GLU A 258 -38.84 -6.81 7.09
C GLU A 258 -37.79 -5.72 7.35
N PHE A 259 -36.56 -6.10 7.69
CA PHE A 259 -35.47 -5.16 7.96
C PHE A 259 -34.92 -4.51 6.67
N ASP A 260 -34.77 -5.28 5.59
CA ASP A 260 -34.33 -4.78 4.28
C ASP A 260 -35.34 -3.78 3.69
N GLU A 261 -36.65 -4.03 3.89
CA GLU A 261 -37.72 -3.11 3.50
C GLU A 261 -37.78 -1.87 4.40
N TYR A 262 -37.56 -2.01 5.72
CA TYR A 262 -37.40 -0.88 6.64
C TYR A 262 -36.21 0.01 6.25
N CYS A 263 -35.05 -0.58 5.94
CA CYS A 263 -33.90 0.15 5.41
C CYS A 263 -34.24 0.87 4.11
N ARG A 264 -34.93 0.22 3.17
CA ARG A 264 -35.42 0.87 1.94
C ARG A 264 -36.30 2.09 2.21
N GLN A 265 -37.21 2.00 3.17
CA GLN A 265 -38.09 3.11 3.53
C GLN A 265 -37.31 4.27 4.15
N VAL A 266 -36.38 3.96 5.06
CA VAL A 266 -35.46 4.95 5.66
C VAL A 266 -34.57 5.62 4.58
N ASP A 267 -34.04 4.88 3.62
CA ASP A 267 -33.24 5.43 2.52
C ASP A 267 -34.08 6.36 1.61
N VAL A 268 -35.30 5.94 1.24
CA VAL A 268 -36.23 6.75 0.44
C VAL A 268 -36.64 8.03 1.17
N ASP A 269 -36.91 7.97 2.48
CA ASP A 269 -37.26 9.15 3.26
C ASP A 269 -36.05 10.06 3.52
N ASN A 270 -34.84 9.50 3.68
CA ASN A 270 -33.61 10.29 3.72
C ASN A 270 -33.35 11.02 2.40
N ASP A 271 -33.55 10.37 1.24
CA ASP A 271 -33.41 11.02 -0.07
C ASP A 271 -34.51 12.06 -0.32
N ARG A 272 -35.76 11.82 0.15
CA ARG A 272 -36.82 12.85 0.17
C ARG A 272 -36.41 14.06 0.99
N HIS A 273 -36.02 13.88 2.25
CA HIS A 273 -35.57 14.98 3.12
C HIS A 273 -34.36 15.72 2.52
N LYS A 274 -33.44 15.00 1.87
CA LYS A 274 -32.27 15.57 1.17
C LYS A 274 -32.70 16.45 0.00
N VAL A 275 -33.61 15.99 -0.84
CA VAL A 275 -34.16 16.76 -1.98
C VAL A 275 -35.00 17.95 -1.50
N GLU A 276 -35.81 17.79 -0.45
CA GLU A 276 -36.55 18.89 0.17
C GLU A 276 -35.63 19.96 0.76
N LEU A 277 -34.56 19.55 1.45
CA LEU A 277 -33.56 20.44 2.02
C LEU A 277 -32.75 21.16 0.93
N GLN A 278 -32.37 20.46 -0.15
CA GLN A 278 -31.76 21.05 -1.33
C GLN A 278 -32.69 22.11 -1.94
N LEU A 279 -33.95 21.77 -2.21
CA LEU A 279 -34.95 22.68 -2.77
C LEU A 279 -35.25 23.88 -1.84
N GLN A 280 -35.18 23.72 -0.53
CA GLN A 280 -35.27 24.83 0.43
C GLN A 280 -34.04 25.76 0.36
N TYR A 281 -32.83 25.21 0.19
CA TYR A 281 -31.62 26.03 0.02
C TYR A 281 -31.55 26.68 -1.37
N GLU A 282 -32.02 26.03 -2.42
CA GLU A 282 -32.15 26.62 -3.76
C GLU A 282 -33.15 27.78 -3.78
N ARG A 283 -34.30 27.66 -3.10
CA ARG A 283 -35.23 28.78 -2.93
C ARG A 283 -34.60 29.93 -2.14
N LYS A 284 -33.94 29.66 -1.02
CA LYS A 284 -33.22 30.70 -0.25
C LYS A 284 -32.12 31.37 -1.06
N LEU A 285 -31.41 30.61 -1.91
CA LEU A 285 -30.41 31.16 -2.82
C LEU A 285 -31.05 32.04 -3.89
N GLN A 286 -32.16 31.63 -4.50
CA GLN A 286 -32.92 32.44 -5.46
C GLN A 286 -33.50 33.71 -4.81
N GLU A 287 -34.04 33.61 -3.59
CA GLU A 287 -34.51 34.76 -2.80
C GLU A 287 -33.36 35.74 -2.52
N GLU A 288 -32.17 35.26 -2.14
CA GLU A 288 -31.00 36.09 -1.90
C GLU A 288 -30.34 36.62 -3.19
N GLU A 289 -30.42 35.90 -4.31
CA GLU A 289 -30.01 36.40 -5.63
C GLU A 289 -30.96 37.50 -6.12
N GLU A 290 -32.28 37.30 -6.00
CA GLU A 290 -33.28 38.34 -6.24
C GLU A 290 -33.05 39.55 -5.33
N ASN A 291 -32.79 39.34 -4.04
CA ASN A 291 -32.51 40.42 -3.08
C ASN A 291 -31.21 41.14 -3.45
N SER A 292 -30.16 40.43 -3.84
CA SER A 292 -28.92 40.99 -4.37
C SER A 292 -29.15 41.81 -5.65
N ILE A 293 -30.09 41.41 -6.52
CA ILE A 293 -30.50 42.16 -7.71
C ILE A 293 -31.32 43.41 -7.31
N LYS A 294 -32.28 43.28 -6.38
CA LYS A 294 -33.08 44.40 -5.84
C LYS A 294 -32.16 45.45 -5.19
N TRP A 295 -31.31 45.05 -4.25
CA TRP A 295 -30.31 45.90 -3.59
C TRP A 295 -29.31 46.52 -4.57
N ARG A 296 -28.91 45.81 -5.64
CA ARG A 296 -28.03 46.35 -6.69
C ARG A 296 -28.75 47.38 -7.56
N GLY A 297 -30.03 47.17 -7.85
CA GLY A 297 -30.91 48.13 -8.51
C GLY A 297 -31.09 49.39 -7.67
N GLU A 298 -31.44 49.22 -6.39
CA GLU A 298 -31.58 50.31 -5.41
C GLU A 298 -30.28 51.07 -5.20
N ALA A 299 -29.15 50.39 -5.00
CA ALA A 299 -27.84 51.02 -4.91
C ALA A 299 -27.45 51.75 -6.22
N GLY A 300 -27.87 51.23 -7.38
CA GLY A 300 -27.74 51.92 -8.67
C GLY A 300 -28.57 53.21 -8.75
N VAL A 301 -29.81 53.19 -8.26
CA VAL A 301 -30.68 54.36 -8.14
C VAL A 301 -30.14 55.35 -7.10
N LEU A 302 -29.65 54.87 -5.96
CA LEU A 302 -29.08 55.68 -4.89
C LEU A 302 -27.76 56.33 -5.33
N LYS A 303 -26.92 55.62 -6.09
CA LYS A 303 -25.71 56.18 -6.72
C LYS A 303 -26.03 57.23 -7.78
N LYS A 304 -27.12 57.08 -8.54
CA LYS A 304 -27.64 58.13 -9.43
C LYS A 304 -28.12 59.35 -8.63
N LYS A 305 -28.96 59.17 -7.60
CA LYS A 305 -29.42 60.24 -6.70
C LYS A 305 -28.27 60.96 -6.00
N PHE A 306 -27.26 60.22 -5.53
CA PHE A 306 -26.05 60.80 -4.94
C PHE A 306 -25.25 61.59 -5.98
N SER A 307 -25.15 61.10 -7.23
CA SER A 307 -24.48 61.83 -8.30
C SER A 307 -25.22 63.11 -8.74
N THR A 308 -26.55 63.20 -8.59
CA THR A 308 -27.29 64.46 -8.84
C THR A 308 -27.11 65.41 -7.66
N LEU A 309 -27.37 64.95 -6.42
CA LEU A 309 -27.17 65.73 -5.20
C LEU A 309 -25.74 66.24 -5.03
N SER A 310 -24.73 65.47 -5.46
CA SER A 310 -23.33 65.92 -5.44
C SER A 310 -23.04 67.00 -6.50
N ARG A 311 -23.67 66.93 -7.69
CA ARG A 311 -23.57 68.00 -8.70
C ARG A 311 -24.32 69.25 -8.28
N GLU A 312 -25.48 69.11 -7.65
CA GLU A 312 -26.23 70.21 -7.05
C GLU A 312 -25.42 70.85 -5.91
N SER A 313 -24.80 70.05 -5.03
CA SER A 313 -23.86 70.53 -4.00
C SER A 313 -22.64 71.27 -4.56
N GLU A 314 -22.12 70.86 -5.73
CA GLU A 314 -21.05 71.58 -6.42
C GLU A 314 -21.53 72.86 -7.10
N ALA A 315 -22.76 72.89 -7.63
CA ALA A 315 -23.38 74.09 -8.17
C ALA A 315 -23.61 75.12 -7.06
N TYR A 316 -24.22 74.73 -5.94
CA TYR A 316 -24.40 75.60 -4.77
C TYR A 316 -23.06 76.06 -4.16
N ARG A 317 -22.02 75.21 -4.14
CA ARG A 317 -20.67 75.66 -3.74
C ARG A 317 -20.12 76.76 -4.65
N LYS A 318 -20.20 76.59 -5.96
CA LYS A 318 -19.78 77.63 -6.94
C LYS A 318 -20.61 78.90 -6.80
N GLU A 319 -21.91 78.78 -6.56
CA GLU A 319 -22.78 79.93 -6.31
C GLU A 319 -22.36 80.68 -5.03
N ILE A 320 -22.12 79.95 -3.93
CA ILE A 320 -21.56 80.49 -2.68
C ILE A 320 -20.20 81.16 -2.90
N GLU A 321 -19.29 80.55 -3.67
CA GLU A 321 -18.00 81.14 -4.03
C GLU A 321 -18.17 82.46 -4.81
N THR A 322 -19.09 82.53 -5.78
CA THR A 322 -19.38 83.78 -6.49
C THR A 322 -20.02 84.85 -5.59
N MET A 323 -20.91 84.46 -4.68
CA MET A 323 -21.50 85.36 -3.68
C MET A 323 -20.47 85.87 -2.67
N GLN A 324 -19.53 85.03 -2.23
CA GLN A 324 -18.40 85.44 -1.38
C GLN A 324 -17.45 86.38 -2.12
N ALA A 325 -17.17 86.13 -3.40
CA ALA A 325 -16.36 87.04 -4.23
C ALA A 325 -17.06 88.40 -4.45
N GLN A 326 -18.38 88.42 -4.63
CA GLN A 326 -19.17 89.65 -4.68
C GLN A 326 -19.17 90.38 -3.33
N HIS A 327 -19.41 89.67 -2.22
CA HIS A 327 -19.34 90.24 -0.87
C HIS A 327 -17.96 90.84 -0.57
N GLY A 328 -16.87 90.17 -0.99
CA GLY A 328 -15.51 90.69 -0.90
C GLY A 328 -15.31 92.00 -1.66
N LYS A 329 -15.84 92.11 -2.89
CA LYS A 329 -15.83 93.36 -3.67
C LYS A 329 -16.62 94.48 -2.99
N PHE A 330 -17.83 94.20 -2.50
CA PHE A 330 -18.63 95.18 -1.76
C PHE A 330 -17.95 95.61 -0.46
N GLN A 331 -17.34 94.69 0.29
CA GLN A 331 -16.59 95.01 1.51
C GLN A 331 -15.33 95.85 1.21
N GLN A 332 -14.66 95.65 0.07
CA GLN A 332 -13.59 96.53 -0.40
C GLN A 332 -14.11 97.94 -0.75
N SER A 333 -15.25 98.04 -1.45
CA SER A 333 -15.88 99.34 -1.76
C SER A 333 -16.32 100.10 -0.50
N ILE A 334 -16.89 99.40 0.48
CA ILE A 334 -17.24 99.96 1.79
C ILE A 334 -15.98 100.48 2.50
N ARG A 335 -14.87 99.73 2.50
CA ARG A 335 -13.60 100.18 3.08
C ARG A 335 -12.97 101.36 2.33
N ALA A 336 -13.20 101.49 1.02
CA ALA A 336 -12.81 102.67 0.26
C ALA A 336 -13.62 103.90 0.73
N HIS A 337 -14.95 103.82 0.67
CA HIS A 337 -15.83 104.91 1.08
C HIS A 337 -15.69 105.30 2.55
N GLN A 338 -15.33 104.36 3.44
CA GLN A 338 -14.97 104.67 4.83
C GLN A 338 -13.72 105.57 4.92
N ARG A 339 -12.67 105.30 4.13
CA ARG A 339 -11.47 106.17 4.05
C ARG A 339 -11.80 107.52 3.42
N ASP A 340 -12.67 107.53 2.40
CA ASP A 340 -13.13 108.77 1.74
C ASP A 340 -13.89 109.65 2.76
N ILE A 341 -14.77 109.05 3.57
CA ILE A 341 -15.48 109.73 4.67
C ILE A 341 -14.50 110.21 5.75
N GLU A 342 -13.47 109.45 6.10
CA GLU A 342 -12.43 109.89 7.04
C GLU A 342 -11.57 111.03 6.48
N ALA A 343 -11.28 111.03 5.18
CA ALA A 343 -10.55 112.09 4.50
C ALA A 343 -11.39 113.38 4.45
N LEU A 344 -12.66 113.28 4.05
CA LEU A 344 -13.60 114.40 4.05
C LEU A 344 -13.84 114.94 5.47
N ARG A 345 -13.90 114.07 6.50
CA ARG A 345 -13.97 114.50 7.91
C ARG A 345 -12.71 115.24 8.36
N ARG A 346 -11.52 114.83 7.90
CA ARG A 346 -10.27 115.57 8.14
C ARG A 346 -10.27 116.92 7.43
N GLU A 347 -10.67 116.99 6.16
CA GLU A 347 -10.82 118.27 5.46
C GLU A 347 -11.85 119.19 6.12
N VAL A 348 -12.97 118.67 6.63
CA VAL A 348 -13.95 119.46 7.39
C VAL A 348 -13.33 119.95 8.70
N ALA A 349 -12.62 119.12 9.45
CA ALA A 349 -11.93 119.55 10.66
C ALA A 349 -10.84 120.62 10.41
N GLU A 350 -10.13 120.54 9.28
CA GLU A 350 -9.15 121.55 8.83
C GLU A 350 -9.83 122.85 8.38
N ARG A 351 -10.96 122.77 7.67
CA ARG A 351 -11.80 123.93 7.34
C ARG A 351 -12.40 124.56 8.59
N ASP A 352 -12.90 123.79 9.55
CA ASP A 352 -13.40 124.26 10.85
C ASP A 352 -12.27 124.86 11.70
N GLY A 353 -11.04 124.35 11.59
CA GLY A 353 -9.85 124.94 12.20
C GLY A 353 -9.53 126.30 11.57
N THR A 354 -9.54 126.36 10.25
CA THR A 354 -9.35 127.61 9.47
C THR A 354 -10.44 128.63 9.78
N ILE A 355 -11.70 128.22 9.87
CA ILE A 355 -12.85 129.05 10.26
C ILE A 355 -12.64 129.58 11.68
N ARG A 356 -12.33 128.72 12.67
CA ARG A 356 -12.03 129.18 14.04
C ARG A 356 -10.84 130.15 14.12
N GLU A 357 -9.83 130.00 13.27
CA GLU A 357 -8.72 130.96 13.18
C GLU A 357 -9.14 132.28 12.52
N LYS A 358 -10.03 132.24 11.52
CA LYS A 358 -10.64 133.43 10.90
C LYS A 358 -11.59 134.14 11.87
N ASP A 359 -12.44 133.41 12.58
CA ASP A 359 -13.35 133.94 13.62
C ASP A 359 -12.56 134.56 14.78
N ARG A 360 -11.47 133.91 15.21
CA ARG A 360 -10.53 134.51 16.17
C ARG A 360 -9.93 135.80 15.64
N LYS A 361 -9.49 135.84 14.38
CA LYS A 361 -8.99 137.07 13.73
C LYS A 361 -10.09 138.12 13.59
N VAL A 362 -11.33 137.74 13.34
CA VAL A 362 -12.51 138.64 13.31
C VAL A 362 -12.84 139.16 14.71
N TYR A 363 -12.68 138.37 15.77
CA TYR A 363 -12.85 138.80 17.16
C TYR A 363 -11.72 139.73 17.61
N GLU A 364 -10.47 139.41 17.30
CA GLU A 364 -9.31 140.27 17.58
C GLU A 364 -9.37 141.58 16.76
N LEU A 365 -9.83 141.53 15.50
CA LEU A 365 -10.14 142.72 14.71
C LEU A 365 -11.35 143.47 15.26
N GLY A 366 -12.41 142.80 15.69
CA GLY A 366 -13.61 143.42 16.28
C GLY A 366 -13.30 144.16 17.58
N LYS A 367 -12.44 143.59 18.42
CA LYS A 367 -11.92 144.26 19.63
C LYS A 367 -11.07 145.47 19.26
N LYS A 368 -10.15 145.34 18.29
CA LYS A 368 -9.41 146.47 17.72
C LYS A 368 -10.33 147.51 17.07
N THR A 369 -11.45 147.13 16.47
CA THR A 369 -12.44 148.04 15.90
C THR A 369 -13.21 148.77 16.99
N ALA A 370 -13.56 148.13 18.10
CA ALA A 370 -14.17 148.79 19.26
C ALA A 370 -13.20 149.74 19.98
N GLU A 371 -11.90 149.41 20.01
CA GLU A 371 -10.84 150.31 20.46
C GLU A 371 -10.65 151.47 19.47
N LEU A 372 -10.61 151.19 18.16
CA LEU A 372 -10.56 152.19 17.09
C LEU A 372 -11.81 153.05 17.00
N ASP A 373 -13.00 152.60 17.42
CA ASP A 373 -14.22 153.41 17.48
C ASP A 373 -14.16 154.41 18.65
N LYS A 374 -13.55 154.02 19.79
CA LYS A 374 -13.25 154.94 20.89
C LYS A 374 -12.18 155.96 20.47
N TYR A 375 -11.10 155.52 19.83
CA TYR A 375 -10.13 156.43 19.23
C TYR A 375 -10.77 157.31 18.15
N LYS A 376 -11.67 156.78 17.32
CA LYS A 376 -12.42 157.52 16.28
C LYS A 376 -13.38 158.53 16.88
N GLN A 377 -13.96 158.35 18.06
CA GLN A 377 -14.74 159.40 18.72
C GLN A 377 -13.83 160.58 19.15
N VAL A 378 -12.72 160.28 19.84
CA VAL A 378 -11.73 161.31 20.23
C VAL A 378 -11.11 161.99 19.01
N LEU A 379 -10.72 161.21 18.00
CA LEU A 379 -10.22 161.70 16.72
C LEU A 379 -11.30 162.40 15.90
N SER A 380 -12.59 162.08 16.03
CA SER A 380 -13.66 162.82 15.33
C SER A 380 -13.79 164.23 15.89
N MET A 381 -13.69 164.41 17.21
CA MET A 381 -13.62 165.74 17.82
C MET A 381 -12.36 166.49 17.35
N LYS A 382 -11.20 165.81 17.32
CA LYS A 382 -9.97 166.40 16.78
C LYS A 382 -10.04 166.68 15.27
N ILE A 383 -10.79 165.88 14.51
CA ILE A 383 -11.06 166.07 13.08
C ILE A 383 -12.03 167.22 12.86
N THR A 384 -12.99 167.51 13.76
CA THR A 384 -13.80 168.74 13.64
C THR A 384 -12.96 169.99 13.90
N GLU A 385 -12.05 169.98 14.88
CA GLU A 385 -11.09 171.08 15.09
C GLU A 385 -10.13 171.24 13.90
N LEU A 386 -9.57 170.13 13.40
CA LEU A 386 -8.66 170.15 12.26
C LEU A 386 -9.37 170.48 10.94
N ARG A 387 -10.66 170.12 10.77
CA ARG A 387 -11.45 170.54 9.59
C ARG A 387 -11.66 172.05 9.53
N ALA A 388 -11.84 172.70 10.68
CA ALA A 388 -11.86 174.17 10.74
C ALA A 388 -10.51 174.82 10.36
N GLN A 389 -9.40 174.07 10.41
CA GLN A 389 -8.08 174.51 9.94
C GLN A 389 -7.77 174.03 8.50
N ILE A 390 -8.41 172.95 8.05
CA ILE A 390 -8.27 172.40 6.70
C ILE A 390 -9.13 173.16 5.68
N GLU A 391 -10.27 173.73 6.05
CA GLU A 391 -11.12 174.45 5.06
C GLU A 391 -10.39 175.56 4.26
N PRO A 392 -9.55 176.43 4.85
CA PRO A 392 -8.72 177.35 4.06
C PRO A 392 -7.61 176.62 3.25
N LYS A 393 -7.09 175.49 3.75
CA LYS A 393 -6.12 174.65 3.02
C LYS A 393 -6.73 173.92 1.83
N ASP A 394 -8.00 173.51 1.90
CA ASP A 394 -8.72 172.87 0.80
C ASP A 394 -9.10 173.88 -0.29
N ARG A 395 -9.26 175.17 0.04
CA ARG A 395 -9.37 176.25 -0.95
C ARG A 395 -8.03 176.47 -1.65
N GLU A 396 -6.92 176.60 -0.91
CA GLU A 396 -5.55 176.59 -1.49
C GLU A 396 -5.29 175.35 -2.37
N ILE A 397 -5.80 174.17 -1.99
CA ILE A 397 -5.61 172.92 -2.74
C ILE A 397 -6.52 172.87 -3.98
N LYS A 398 -7.70 173.50 -3.99
CA LYS A 398 -8.51 173.64 -5.21
C LYS A 398 -7.86 174.59 -6.21
N GLU A 399 -7.44 175.77 -5.76
CA GLU A 399 -6.69 176.72 -6.59
C GLU A 399 -5.40 176.08 -7.15
N ARG A 400 -4.66 175.33 -6.31
CA ARG A 400 -3.50 174.55 -6.77
C ARG A 400 -3.86 173.40 -7.69
N LYS A 401 -5.04 172.79 -7.61
CA LYS A 401 -5.49 171.73 -8.54
C LYS A 401 -5.91 172.28 -9.90
N GLU A 402 -6.54 173.44 -9.95
CA GLU A 402 -6.86 174.12 -11.20
C GLU A 402 -5.58 174.68 -11.85
N PHE A 403 -4.65 175.22 -11.04
CA PHE A 403 -3.29 175.56 -11.49
C PHE A 403 -2.50 174.33 -11.95
N ILE A 404 -2.63 173.17 -11.29
CA ILE A 404 -2.02 171.91 -11.73
C ILE A 404 -2.63 171.45 -13.05
N LEU A 405 -3.95 171.49 -13.24
CA LEU A 405 -4.56 171.10 -14.52
C LEU A 405 -4.16 172.03 -15.68
N GLU A 406 -4.05 173.35 -15.45
CA GLU A 406 -3.44 174.25 -16.44
C GLU A 406 -1.96 173.93 -16.66
N MET A 407 -1.21 173.61 -15.62
CA MET A 407 0.21 173.29 -15.72
C MET A 407 0.46 171.94 -16.36
N GLU A 408 -0.39 170.94 -16.17
CA GLU A 408 -0.36 169.63 -16.82
C GLU A 408 -0.65 169.79 -18.31
N LYS A 409 -1.66 170.59 -18.68
CA LYS A 409 -1.91 170.91 -20.09
C LYS A 409 -0.75 171.66 -20.75
N LYS A 410 -0.19 172.66 -20.05
CA LYS A 410 1.05 173.35 -20.48
C LYS A 410 2.26 172.40 -20.48
N LEU A 411 2.29 171.36 -19.63
CA LEU A 411 3.33 170.34 -19.59
C LEU A 411 3.21 169.37 -20.78
N GLU A 412 2.00 168.99 -21.20
CA GLU A 412 1.79 168.20 -22.41
C GLU A 412 2.18 168.99 -23.67
N GLU A 413 1.79 170.27 -23.76
CA GLU A 413 2.22 171.19 -24.83
C GLU A 413 3.75 171.35 -24.83
N LEU A 414 4.37 171.54 -23.66
CA LEU A 414 5.83 171.61 -23.51
C LEU A 414 6.54 170.25 -23.71
N GLN A 415 5.89 169.11 -23.50
CA GLN A 415 6.45 167.78 -23.79
C GLN A 415 6.39 167.47 -25.29
N GLN A 416 5.34 167.90 -25.99
CA GLN A 416 5.28 167.83 -27.45
C GLN A 416 6.33 168.75 -28.08
N HIS A 417 6.47 169.99 -27.58
CA HIS A 417 7.55 170.88 -28.00
C HIS A 417 8.94 170.34 -27.63
N ASN A 418 9.15 169.80 -26.42
CA ASN A 418 10.44 169.20 -26.06
C ASN A 418 10.78 168.00 -26.94
N LYS A 419 9.83 167.12 -27.30
CA LYS A 419 10.11 166.04 -28.28
C LYS A 419 10.50 166.56 -29.65
N GLN A 420 9.88 167.64 -30.13
CA GLN A 420 10.27 168.29 -31.38
C GLN A 420 11.66 168.95 -31.27
N TYR A 421 11.96 169.63 -30.16
CA TYR A 421 13.25 170.25 -29.91
C TYR A 421 14.36 169.23 -29.62
N GLU A 422 14.07 168.07 -29.04
CA GLU A 422 15.01 166.97 -28.85
C GLU A 422 15.43 166.38 -30.20
N LEU A 423 14.47 166.10 -31.09
CA LEU A 423 14.75 165.70 -32.48
C LEU A 423 15.58 166.75 -33.22
N GLN A 424 15.20 168.03 -33.16
CA GLN A 424 15.96 169.11 -33.78
C GLN A 424 17.36 169.30 -33.15
N LEU A 425 17.51 169.17 -31.83
CA LEU A 425 18.79 169.24 -31.13
C LEU A 425 19.68 168.04 -31.46
N GLN A 426 19.11 166.85 -31.68
CA GLN A 426 19.89 165.67 -32.06
C GLN A 426 20.39 165.81 -33.51
N GLU A 427 19.52 166.23 -34.44
CA GLU A 427 19.94 166.63 -35.79
C GLU A 427 21.02 167.73 -35.79
N LEU A 428 20.89 168.76 -34.94
CA LEU A 428 21.89 169.83 -34.83
C LEU A 428 23.20 169.35 -34.20
N ARG A 429 23.16 168.44 -33.22
CA ARG A 429 24.36 167.85 -32.61
C ARG A 429 25.13 167.00 -33.61
N ASP A 430 24.43 166.19 -34.41
CA ASP A 430 25.07 165.32 -35.40
C ASP A 430 25.68 166.17 -36.54
N LYS A 431 24.97 167.20 -37.00
CA LYS A 431 25.50 168.20 -37.96
C LYS A 431 26.69 168.96 -37.38
N TYR A 432 26.63 169.39 -36.11
CA TYR A 432 27.74 170.08 -35.44
C TYR A 432 28.97 169.17 -35.25
N ALA A 433 28.77 167.90 -34.87
CA ALA A 433 29.85 166.93 -34.69
C ALA A 433 30.58 166.64 -36.01
N GLY A 434 29.84 166.53 -37.12
CA GLY A 434 30.42 166.45 -38.47
C GLY A 434 31.25 167.69 -38.81
N VAL A 435 30.66 168.88 -38.70
CA VAL A 435 31.32 170.14 -39.06
C VAL A 435 32.53 170.45 -38.18
N ASP A 436 32.51 170.18 -36.87
CA ASP A 436 33.68 170.37 -35.99
C ASP A 436 34.79 169.35 -36.30
N LEU A 437 34.46 168.10 -36.67
CA LEU A 437 35.46 167.13 -37.11
C LEU A 437 36.16 167.56 -38.41
N GLU A 438 35.41 168.10 -39.38
CA GLU A 438 35.95 168.66 -40.62
C GLU A 438 36.74 169.95 -40.37
N LEU A 439 36.22 170.87 -39.56
CA LEU A 439 36.88 172.12 -39.19
C LEU A 439 38.20 171.88 -38.44
N ARG A 440 38.29 170.82 -37.62
CA ARG A 440 39.56 170.39 -36.98
C ARG A 440 40.54 169.83 -37.99
N ARG A 441 40.09 169.04 -38.98
CA ARG A 441 40.93 168.53 -40.07
C ARG A 441 41.50 169.67 -40.90
N GLU A 442 40.67 170.62 -41.32
CA GLU A 442 41.10 171.80 -42.10
C GLU A 442 41.99 172.76 -41.30
N ARG A 443 41.66 173.05 -40.03
CA ARG A 443 42.53 173.88 -39.18
C ARG A 443 43.92 173.26 -38.98
N ASN A 444 44.03 171.93 -38.95
CA ASN A 444 45.33 171.27 -38.87
C ASN A 444 46.08 171.27 -40.21
N ARG A 445 45.39 171.01 -41.34
CA ARG A 445 45.96 171.18 -42.70
C ARG A 445 46.52 172.59 -42.90
N PHE A 446 45.72 173.61 -42.62
CA PHE A 446 46.11 175.02 -42.73
C PHE A 446 47.30 175.38 -41.82
N ARG A 447 47.37 174.82 -40.60
CA ARG A 447 48.52 175.02 -39.70
C ARG A 447 49.81 174.40 -40.25
N SER A 448 49.76 173.17 -40.78
CA SER A 448 50.92 172.52 -41.42
C SER A 448 51.41 173.33 -42.63
N ALA A 449 50.51 173.62 -43.57
CA ALA A 449 50.83 174.37 -44.78
C ALA A 449 51.40 175.77 -44.48
N LYS A 450 50.81 176.48 -43.49
CA LYS A 450 51.35 177.77 -43.03
C LYS A 450 52.75 177.63 -42.41
N ALA A 451 53.02 176.54 -41.69
CA ALA A 451 54.33 176.26 -41.09
C ALA A 451 55.39 175.80 -42.12
N GLN A 452 55.02 175.23 -43.27
CA GLN A 452 55.91 175.09 -44.43
C GLN A 452 56.17 176.45 -45.08
N TYR A 453 55.11 177.19 -45.42
CA TYR A 453 55.20 178.50 -46.07
C TYR A 453 56.08 179.50 -45.29
N GLN A 454 55.93 179.57 -43.96
CA GLN A 454 56.77 180.44 -43.13
C GLN A 454 58.25 180.01 -43.08
N ARG A 455 58.56 178.72 -43.25
CA ARG A 455 59.95 178.23 -43.38
C ARG A 455 60.53 178.58 -44.75
N VAL A 456 59.78 178.37 -45.84
CA VAL A 456 60.15 178.80 -47.20
C VAL A 456 60.43 180.29 -47.24
N CYS A 457 59.54 181.14 -46.71
CA CYS A 457 59.76 182.59 -46.64
C CYS A 457 60.97 182.97 -45.78
N GLY A 458 61.21 182.27 -44.66
CA GLY A 458 62.38 182.49 -43.81
C GLY A 458 63.70 182.18 -44.51
N GLU A 459 63.77 181.05 -45.23
CA GLU A 459 64.97 180.68 -45.98
C GLU A 459 65.17 181.55 -47.23
N ILE A 460 64.10 181.93 -47.95
CA ILE A 460 64.17 182.93 -49.04
C ILE A 460 64.71 184.28 -48.52
N TYR A 461 64.30 184.71 -47.32
CA TYR A 461 64.82 185.94 -46.72
C TYR A 461 66.34 185.83 -46.44
N HIS A 462 66.82 184.68 -45.94
CA HIS A 462 68.26 184.44 -45.75
C HIS A 462 69.02 184.41 -47.08
N VAL A 463 68.45 183.79 -48.13
CA VAL A 463 69.02 183.82 -49.50
C VAL A 463 69.08 185.25 -50.03
N SER A 464 68.08 186.09 -49.76
CA SER A 464 68.08 187.50 -50.20
C SER A 464 69.21 188.34 -49.56
N GLY A 465 69.71 187.96 -48.38
CA GLY A 465 70.88 188.58 -47.75
C GLY A 465 72.19 188.40 -48.54
N LEU A 466 72.25 187.45 -49.47
CA LEU A 466 73.44 187.12 -50.26
C LEU A 466 73.52 187.84 -51.61
N ILE A 467 72.60 188.78 -51.90
CA ILE A 467 72.50 189.48 -53.20
C ILE A 467 73.82 190.17 -53.63
N GLN A 468 74.66 190.64 -52.70
CA GLN A 468 75.95 191.26 -53.03
C GLN A 468 77.07 190.26 -53.40
N ARG A 469 76.80 188.94 -53.41
CA ARG A 469 77.79 187.88 -53.70
C ARG A 469 77.22 186.80 -54.64
N PRO A 470 77.37 186.94 -55.98
CA PRO A 470 76.65 186.10 -56.94
C PRO A 470 76.96 184.59 -56.84
N GLU A 471 78.20 184.20 -56.50
CA GLU A 471 78.57 182.78 -56.38
C GLU A 471 78.17 182.13 -55.05
N GLU A 472 77.84 182.91 -54.00
CA GLU A 472 77.24 182.39 -52.76
C GLU A 472 75.71 182.26 -52.92
N LEU A 473 75.08 183.26 -53.53
CA LEU A 473 73.67 183.24 -53.92
C LEU A 473 73.31 182.02 -54.79
N LYS A 474 74.14 181.71 -55.79
CA LYS A 474 73.95 180.60 -56.74
C LYS A 474 74.06 179.20 -56.11
N ARG A 475 74.71 179.07 -54.93
CA ARG A 475 74.73 177.83 -54.14
C ARG A 475 73.52 177.72 -53.23
N SER A 476 73.20 178.79 -52.48
CA SER A 476 72.07 178.80 -51.55
C SER A 476 70.70 178.64 -52.24
N VAL A 477 70.51 179.21 -53.44
CA VAL A 477 69.33 178.95 -54.28
C VAL A 477 69.22 177.48 -54.69
N LYS A 478 70.33 176.81 -55.02
CA LYS A 478 70.34 175.37 -55.38
C LYS A 478 69.97 174.47 -54.20
N GLU A 479 70.43 174.80 -52.99
CA GLU A 479 69.99 174.07 -51.79
C GLU A 479 68.50 174.27 -51.52
N LEU A 480 67.98 175.49 -51.66
CA LEU A 480 66.55 175.77 -51.48
C LEU A 480 65.68 174.91 -52.40
N CYS A 481 66.03 174.81 -53.68
CA CYS A 481 65.30 173.98 -54.64
C CYS A 481 65.32 172.48 -54.29
N HIS A 482 66.42 171.95 -53.76
CA HIS A 482 66.46 170.54 -53.32
C HIS A 482 65.67 170.29 -52.02
N ARG A 483 65.65 171.24 -51.07
CA ARG A 483 64.93 171.06 -49.79
C ARG A 483 63.41 170.98 -49.95
N TYR A 484 62.84 171.64 -50.96
CA TYR A 484 61.38 171.67 -51.20
C TYR A 484 60.94 170.95 -52.48
N GLY A 485 61.87 170.40 -53.29
CA GLY A 485 61.54 169.56 -54.45
C GLY A 485 61.09 168.16 -54.06
N ASP A 486 61.71 167.57 -53.04
CA ASP A 486 61.50 166.18 -52.60
C ASP A 486 60.50 166.05 -51.43
N ASP A 487 59.41 166.83 -51.43
CA ASP A 487 58.47 166.86 -50.29
C ASP A 487 57.61 165.57 -50.20
N LYS A 488 57.73 164.92 -49.05
CA LYS A 488 57.14 163.60 -48.75
C LYS A 488 55.64 163.65 -48.49
N GLU A 489 55.02 164.83 -48.51
CA GLU A 489 53.56 164.94 -48.52
C GLU A 489 52.93 164.38 -49.79
N LEU A 490 53.59 164.47 -50.96
CA LEU A 490 53.12 163.80 -52.19
C LEU A 490 53.25 162.26 -52.09
N GLN A 491 54.29 161.76 -51.44
CA GLN A 491 54.43 160.32 -51.20
C GLN A 491 53.43 159.81 -50.13
N ARG A 492 53.02 160.66 -49.18
CA ARG A 492 51.97 160.34 -48.21
C ARG A 492 50.56 160.40 -48.78
N SER A 493 50.28 161.24 -49.80
CA SER A 493 48.98 161.18 -50.48
C SER A 493 48.77 159.83 -51.16
N LEU A 494 49.82 159.26 -51.76
CA LEU A 494 49.77 157.92 -52.37
C LEU A 494 49.62 156.78 -51.34
N ALA A 495 50.19 156.92 -50.14
CA ALA A 495 50.00 155.91 -49.07
C ALA A 495 48.55 155.87 -48.55
N LEU A 496 47.87 157.02 -48.52
CA LEU A 496 46.44 157.08 -48.18
C LEU A 496 45.56 156.44 -49.27
N ASP A 497 45.97 156.51 -50.53
CA ASP A 497 45.25 155.86 -51.65
C ASP A 497 45.21 154.32 -51.55
N GLU A 498 46.10 153.67 -50.79
CA GLU A 498 46.12 152.19 -50.68
C GLU A 498 45.06 151.66 -49.70
N ASP A 499 44.90 152.30 -48.53
CA ASP A 499 43.79 152.01 -47.61
C ASP A 499 42.44 152.49 -48.16
N VAL A 500 42.43 153.67 -48.81
CA VAL A 500 41.26 154.17 -49.55
C VAL A 500 40.87 153.19 -50.65
N GLN A 501 41.80 152.66 -51.44
CA GLN A 501 41.47 151.62 -52.43
C GLN A 501 40.91 150.35 -51.78
N ASN A 502 41.40 149.92 -50.62
CA ASN A 502 40.89 148.73 -49.95
C ASN A 502 39.44 148.88 -49.42
N GLU A 503 39.04 150.02 -48.86
CA GLU A 503 37.64 150.26 -48.47
C GLU A 503 36.74 150.70 -49.63
N PHE A 504 37.22 151.56 -50.53
CA PHE A 504 36.43 151.95 -51.70
C PHE A 504 36.26 150.80 -52.70
N LEU A 505 37.17 149.81 -52.78
CA LEU A 505 36.91 148.59 -53.56
C LEU A 505 35.81 147.72 -52.92
N ARG A 506 35.69 147.68 -51.59
CA ARG A 506 34.57 146.99 -50.92
C ARG A 506 33.24 147.69 -51.20
N GLN A 507 33.20 149.02 -51.15
CA GLN A 507 32.01 149.78 -51.53
C GLN A 507 31.73 149.70 -53.04
N ARG A 508 32.79 149.66 -53.89
CA ARG A 508 32.66 149.44 -55.34
C ARG A 508 32.20 148.02 -55.66
N GLU A 509 32.56 146.99 -54.89
CA GLU A 509 32.01 145.64 -55.04
C GLU A 509 30.53 145.56 -54.67
N TYR A 510 30.09 146.28 -53.63
CA TYR A 510 28.66 146.37 -53.29
C TYR A 510 27.87 147.11 -54.39
N LEU A 511 28.41 148.21 -54.92
CA LEU A 511 27.86 148.87 -56.11
C LEU A 511 27.94 147.99 -57.37
N GLU A 512 29.02 147.22 -57.55
CA GLU A 512 29.17 146.21 -58.61
C GLU A 512 28.23 145.02 -58.41
N ARG A 513 27.68 144.75 -57.21
CA ARG A 513 26.62 143.73 -56.99
C ARG A 513 25.23 144.29 -56.74
N MET A 514 25.01 145.60 -56.77
CA MET A 514 23.75 146.14 -57.28
C MET A 514 23.74 146.09 -58.82
N THR A 515 24.84 146.46 -59.46
CA THR A 515 24.96 146.50 -60.94
C THR A 515 25.33 145.17 -61.61
N LYS A 516 25.69 144.12 -60.85
CA LYS A 516 25.64 142.68 -61.22
C LYS A 516 24.50 141.93 -60.50
N SER A 517 23.80 142.57 -59.56
CA SER A 517 22.69 142.06 -58.70
C SER A 517 21.29 142.16 -59.31
N ALA A 518 20.82 143.40 -59.47
CA ALA A 518 19.71 143.76 -60.34
C ALA A 518 20.10 143.67 -61.84
N LYS A 519 21.35 143.24 -62.11
CA LYS A 519 21.76 142.51 -63.32
C LYS A 519 22.42 141.12 -63.01
N GLN A 520 21.82 140.32 -62.08
CA GLN A 520 21.79 138.81 -61.88
C GLN A 520 22.37 137.97 -60.66
N LYS A 521 23.42 138.23 -59.84
CA LYS A 521 24.22 137.14 -59.14
C LYS A 521 24.36 137.02 -57.56
N ALA A 522 23.82 135.92 -56.97
CA ALA A 522 24.29 134.87 -55.98
C ALA A 522 24.98 135.05 -54.54
N SER A 523 24.57 134.20 -53.51
CA SER A 523 25.24 133.89 -52.16
C SER A 523 24.59 132.73 -51.26
N GLY A 524 25.21 132.23 -50.12
CA GLY A 524 24.66 131.28 -49.04
C GLY A 524 25.70 130.35 -48.27
N GLN A 525 25.49 129.44 -47.25
CA GLN A 525 24.56 129.21 -46.06
C GLN A 525 24.87 127.88 -45.20
N ARG A 526 24.52 127.73 -43.87
CA ARG A 526 24.19 126.48 -42.99
C ARG A 526 25.03 126.01 -41.71
N LYS A 527 24.60 124.92 -40.97
CA LYS A 527 24.94 124.40 -39.56
C LYS A 527 24.63 122.84 -39.41
N ASP A 528 24.67 121.97 -38.33
CA ASP A 528 24.71 121.95 -36.82
C ASP A 528 25.05 120.52 -36.13
N ALA A 529 25.04 120.30 -34.77
CA ALA A 529 25.43 119.01 -34.04
C ALA A 529 24.85 118.67 -32.58
N GLY A 530 25.16 117.51 -31.92
CA GLY A 530 24.71 117.08 -30.51
C GLY A 530 25.27 115.73 -29.85
N GLY A 531 24.88 115.29 -28.60
CA GLY A 531 25.36 114.04 -27.86
C GLY A 531 24.75 113.65 -26.44
N SER A 532 25.08 112.49 -25.77
CA SER A 532 24.54 112.01 -24.42
C SER A 532 25.26 110.79 -23.66
N LEU A 533 24.87 110.37 -22.39
CA LEU A 533 25.48 109.28 -21.50
C LEU A 533 24.61 108.76 -20.26
N LYS A 534 24.85 107.57 -19.59
CA LYS A 534 24.05 107.06 -18.38
C LYS A 534 24.43 105.85 -17.42
N LEU A 535 25.40 104.97 -17.66
CA LEU A 535 25.37 103.51 -17.27
C LEU A 535 25.66 102.98 -15.83
N MET A 536 26.06 103.77 -14.82
CA MET A 536 26.75 103.20 -13.62
C MET A 536 25.86 102.59 -12.50
N LYS A 537 24.55 102.85 -12.46
CA LYS A 537 23.72 102.57 -11.27
C LYS A 537 23.21 101.12 -11.13
N GLU A 538 22.92 100.46 -12.25
CA GLU A 538 22.18 99.17 -12.27
C GLU A 538 22.99 98.01 -11.68
N ASN A 539 24.33 98.07 -11.72
CA ASN A 539 25.21 97.02 -11.21
C ASN A 539 25.25 96.90 -9.67
N MET A 540 24.74 97.88 -8.91
CA MET A 540 24.75 97.80 -7.44
C MET A 540 23.60 96.96 -6.85
N GLU A 541 22.47 96.86 -7.55
CA GLU A 541 21.25 96.25 -7.01
C GLU A 541 21.29 94.72 -7.12
N LEU A 542 21.82 94.19 -8.24
CA LEU A 542 21.98 92.74 -8.49
C LEU A 542 22.86 92.02 -7.46
N LEU A 543 23.82 92.72 -6.83
CA LEU A 543 24.68 92.16 -5.77
C LEU A 543 23.94 91.97 -4.43
N ALA A 544 22.83 92.67 -4.20
CA ALA A 544 22.02 92.50 -2.99
C ALA A 544 21.15 91.23 -3.06
N GLU A 545 20.63 90.90 -4.23
CA GLU A 545 19.76 89.73 -4.43
C GLU A 545 20.53 88.40 -4.33
N LEU A 546 21.77 88.36 -4.84
CA LEU A 546 22.64 87.18 -4.81
C LEU A 546 22.86 86.63 -3.40
N ASN A 547 22.90 87.49 -2.38
CA ASN A 547 23.16 87.08 -1.00
C ASN A 547 21.92 86.50 -0.30
N LYS A 548 20.70 87.01 -0.57
CA LYS A 548 19.45 86.43 -0.03
C LYS A 548 19.22 84.99 -0.49
N LEU A 549 19.61 84.67 -1.73
CA LEU A 549 19.47 83.31 -2.27
C LEU A 549 20.39 82.28 -1.58
N ARG A 550 21.48 82.73 -0.93
CA ARG A 550 22.40 81.84 -0.19
C ARG A 550 21.87 81.43 1.19
N GLU A 551 21.04 82.27 1.83
CA GLU A 551 20.42 81.95 3.12
C GLU A 551 19.37 80.84 2.95
N LEU A 552 18.47 80.99 1.96
CA LEU A 552 17.44 80.01 1.63
C LEU A 552 18.00 78.63 1.25
N LEU A 553 19.18 78.57 0.61
CA LEU A 553 19.85 77.32 0.26
C LEU A 553 20.29 76.53 1.52
N ASN A 554 20.85 77.23 2.51
CA ASN A 554 21.28 76.63 3.78
C ASN A 554 20.10 76.05 4.59
N GLU A 555 18.94 76.71 4.57
CA GLU A 555 17.74 76.17 5.23
C GLU A 555 17.25 74.85 4.62
N LYS A 556 17.31 74.72 3.29
CA LYS A 556 16.91 73.48 2.60
C LYS A 556 17.92 72.35 2.80
N GLN A 557 19.23 72.64 2.86
CA GLN A 557 20.24 71.63 3.22
C GLN A 557 20.06 71.11 4.66
N ARG A 558 19.64 71.98 5.60
CA ARG A 558 19.22 71.60 6.96
C ARG A 558 17.90 70.84 7.00
N ALA A 559 17.12 70.78 5.92
CA ALA A 559 15.92 69.95 5.83
C ALA A 559 16.26 68.54 5.35
N CYS A 560 17.05 68.40 4.28
CA CYS A 560 17.48 67.11 3.73
C CYS A 560 18.21 66.25 4.77
N THR A 561 19.17 66.84 5.49
CA THR A 561 19.95 66.17 6.54
C THR A 561 19.13 65.63 7.71
N ARG A 562 17.92 66.18 7.98
CA ARG A 562 16.97 65.61 8.96
C ARG A 562 16.12 64.48 8.38
N MET A 563 15.90 64.46 7.08
CA MET A 563 15.16 63.40 6.38
C MET A 563 16.04 62.17 6.12
N GLU A 564 17.32 62.38 5.81
CA GLU A 564 18.36 61.33 5.65
C GLU A 564 18.60 60.55 6.95
N ALA A 565 18.49 61.21 8.11
CA ALA A 565 18.58 60.59 9.43
C ALA A 565 17.38 59.69 9.76
N LEU A 566 16.17 60.02 9.28
CA LEU A 566 14.95 59.23 9.49
C LEU A 566 14.85 58.01 8.55
N LEU A 567 15.56 58.03 7.42
CA LEU A 567 15.57 56.95 6.42
C LEU A 567 16.76 55.97 6.56
N GLY A 568 17.57 56.10 7.61
CA GLY A 568 18.68 55.18 7.89
C GLY A 568 19.86 55.26 6.89
N LEU A 569 19.93 56.31 6.08
CA LEU A 569 20.96 56.50 5.04
C LEU A 569 22.04 57.53 5.43
N SER A 570 22.05 57.97 6.69
CA SER A 570 23.16 58.77 7.26
C SER A 570 24.34 57.86 7.63
N SER A 571 25.53 58.16 7.10
CA SER A 571 26.66 57.22 7.09
C SER A 571 27.45 57.09 8.41
N LYS A 572 26.83 57.30 9.58
CA LYS A 572 27.47 57.18 10.90
C LYS A 572 26.52 56.61 11.96
N ALA A 573 27.06 55.65 12.73
CA ALA A 573 26.50 55.02 13.93
C ALA A 573 25.28 54.07 13.76
N ILE A 574 25.58 52.81 13.39
CA ILE A 574 25.35 51.59 14.21
C ILE A 574 26.24 50.47 13.64
N SER A 575 26.73 49.56 14.48
CA SER A 575 27.63 48.47 14.06
C SER A 575 26.86 47.29 13.44
N PRO A 576 27.18 46.84 12.21
CA PRO A 576 26.57 45.64 11.63
C PRO A 576 26.80 44.35 12.44
N ARG A 577 27.78 44.35 13.35
CA ARG A 577 28.14 43.18 14.17
C ARG A 577 27.12 42.91 15.29
N GLU A 578 26.66 43.95 15.96
CA GLU A 578 25.70 43.84 17.08
C GLU A 578 24.29 43.47 16.59
N ALA A 579 23.93 43.90 15.39
CA ALA A 579 22.70 43.48 14.72
C ALA A 579 22.73 41.99 14.33
N LYS A 580 23.90 41.47 13.91
CA LYS A 580 24.10 40.04 13.63
C LYS A 580 24.09 39.19 14.89
N GLU A 581 24.83 39.56 15.93
CA GLU A 581 24.88 38.77 17.18
C GLU A 581 23.51 38.55 17.82
N LYS A 582 22.64 39.55 17.79
CA LYS A 582 21.27 39.44 18.33
C LYS A 582 20.37 38.54 17.49
N LEU A 583 20.63 38.43 16.19
CA LEU A 583 19.91 37.52 15.28
C LEU A 583 20.45 36.09 15.39
N GLU A 584 21.77 35.92 15.43
CA GLU A 584 22.44 34.62 15.50
C GLU A 584 22.15 33.91 16.84
N LYS A 585 22.11 34.64 17.97
CA LYS A 585 21.66 34.09 19.26
C LYS A 585 20.20 33.63 19.25
N ALA A 586 19.30 34.41 18.66
CA ALA A 586 17.87 34.06 18.58
C ALA A 586 17.56 32.86 17.65
N VAL A 587 18.49 32.48 16.75
CA VAL A 587 18.38 31.28 15.92
C VAL A 587 18.94 30.05 16.64
N ALA A 588 20.08 30.18 17.32
CA ALA A 588 20.74 29.08 18.03
C ALA A 588 19.84 28.43 19.10
N ASP A 589 19.08 29.24 19.86
CA ASP A 589 18.14 28.73 20.88
C ASP A 589 17.00 27.89 20.26
N ARG A 590 16.62 28.17 19.00
CA ARG A 590 15.55 27.44 18.30
C ARG A 590 16.03 26.07 17.82
N ASP A 591 17.21 26.02 17.21
CA ASP A 591 17.77 24.78 16.66
C ASP A 591 18.15 23.78 17.77
N ALA A 592 18.56 24.29 18.95
CA ALA A 592 18.80 23.46 20.14
C ALA A 592 17.53 22.80 20.69
N LEU A 593 16.40 23.52 20.72
CA LEU A 593 15.09 22.97 21.11
C LEU A 593 14.58 21.93 20.09
N GLU A 594 14.73 22.23 18.79
CA GLU A 594 14.38 21.26 17.73
C GLU A 594 15.22 19.97 17.81
N ALA A 595 16.48 20.04 18.26
CA ALA A 595 17.33 18.86 18.46
C ALA A 595 16.84 18.00 19.65
N GLN A 596 16.57 18.61 20.81
CA GLN A 596 16.09 17.86 21.99
C GLN A 596 14.74 17.18 21.74
N HIS A 597 13.81 17.84 21.04
CA HIS A 597 12.52 17.21 20.73
C HIS A 597 12.64 16.04 19.74
N ARG A 598 13.55 16.10 18.76
CA ARG A 598 13.84 14.95 17.88
C ARG A 598 14.43 13.77 18.65
N GLU A 599 15.34 14.02 19.61
CA GLU A 599 15.92 12.98 20.45
C GLU A 599 14.88 12.34 21.40
N GLN A 600 13.92 13.12 21.90
CA GLN A 600 12.79 12.62 22.70
C GLN A 600 11.84 11.76 21.87
N VAL A 601 11.50 12.15 20.64
CA VAL A 601 10.67 11.36 19.73
C VAL A 601 11.33 10.02 19.39
N ALA A 602 12.63 10.02 19.06
CA ALA A 602 13.37 8.79 18.76
C ALA A 602 13.31 7.76 19.90
N LYS A 603 13.47 8.22 21.16
CA LYS A 603 13.38 7.35 22.36
C LYS A 603 11.97 6.81 22.60
N LEU A 604 10.94 7.57 22.25
CA LEU A 604 9.54 7.09 22.32
C LEU A 604 9.24 6.06 21.22
N GLU A 605 9.75 6.23 20.01
CA GLU A 605 9.62 5.23 18.94
C GLU A 605 10.36 3.91 19.24
N GLU A 606 11.50 3.99 19.93
CA GLU A 606 12.26 2.81 20.37
C GLU A 606 11.50 2.07 21.49
N LEU A 607 10.93 2.80 22.46
CA LEU A 607 10.08 2.23 23.51
C LEU A 607 8.79 1.59 22.96
N ILE A 608 8.17 2.20 21.94
CA ILE A 608 7.02 1.63 21.24
C ILE A 608 7.43 0.33 20.51
N ARG A 609 8.63 0.27 19.93
CA ARG A 609 9.16 -0.94 19.28
C ARG A 609 9.40 -2.07 20.29
N THR A 610 10.03 -1.81 21.44
CA THR A 610 10.23 -2.86 22.46
C THR A 610 8.90 -3.37 23.01
N LEU A 611 7.98 -2.48 23.39
CA LEU A 611 6.63 -2.84 23.84
C LEU A 611 5.83 -3.62 22.77
N SER A 612 6.03 -3.32 21.48
CA SER A 612 5.41 -4.11 20.40
C SER A 612 5.97 -5.53 20.29
N GLY A 613 7.27 -5.71 20.56
CA GLY A 613 7.93 -7.02 20.61
C GLY A 613 7.47 -7.85 21.81
N GLU A 614 7.38 -7.23 23.00
CA GLU A 614 6.85 -7.86 24.21
C GLU A 614 5.37 -8.27 24.05
N ASN A 615 4.56 -7.45 23.36
CA ASN A 615 3.19 -7.84 23.00
C ASN A 615 3.12 -8.99 21.98
N GLN A 616 4.15 -9.20 21.16
CA GLN A 616 4.23 -10.34 20.25
C GLN A 616 4.70 -11.62 20.96
N THR A 617 5.67 -11.55 21.87
CA THR A 617 6.09 -12.70 22.68
C THR A 617 4.99 -13.16 23.62
N LEU A 618 4.31 -12.24 24.32
CA LEU A 618 3.15 -12.58 25.16
C LEU A 618 1.99 -13.21 24.37
N ARG A 619 1.79 -12.81 23.11
CA ARG A 619 0.82 -13.47 22.21
C ARG A 619 1.27 -14.89 21.82
N ALA A 620 2.56 -15.10 21.57
CA ALA A 620 3.10 -16.44 21.31
C ALA A 620 3.00 -17.35 22.55
N GLU A 621 3.25 -16.84 23.75
CA GLU A 621 3.10 -17.58 25.01
C GLU A 621 1.63 -17.92 25.31
N MET A 622 0.69 -17.00 25.05
CA MET A 622 -0.76 -17.29 25.13
C MET A 622 -1.19 -18.43 24.20
N ILE A 623 -0.66 -18.46 22.96
CA ILE A 623 -0.92 -19.55 22.00
C ILE A 623 -0.32 -20.86 22.54
N ALA A 624 0.92 -20.84 23.04
CA ALA A 624 1.57 -22.00 23.64
C ALA A 624 0.83 -22.55 24.88
N GLN A 625 0.29 -21.68 25.74
CA GLN A 625 -0.52 -22.11 26.90
C GLN A 625 -1.84 -22.77 26.49
N ASN A 626 -2.53 -22.26 25.45
CA ASN A 626 -3.73 -22.91 24.92
C ASN A 626 -3.46 -24.32 24.39
N THR A 627 -2.28 -24.60 23.84
CA THR A 627 -1.91 -25.97 23.40
C THR A 627 -1.63 -26.97 24.53
N ARG A 628 -1.66 -26.56 25.81
CA ARG A 628 -1.39 -27.43 26.98
C ARG A 628 -2.65 -27.96 27.70
N LYS A 629 -3.85 -27.76 27.17
CA LYS A 629 -5.11 -28.21 27.80
C LYS A 629 -6.01 -29.03 26.87
N HIS A 630 -5.59 -30.25 26.52
CA HIS A 630 -6.45 -31.47 26.43
C HIS A 630 -5.58 -32.70 26.06
N PRO A 631 -5.70 -33.85 26.75
CA PRO A 631 -4.90 -35.05 26.46
C PRO A 631 -5.69 -36.18 25.77
N THR A 632 -4.97 -37.03 25.03
CA THR A 632 -5.42 -38.32 24.41
C THR A 632 -6.41 -38.17 23.22
N THR A 633 -6.43 -39.03 22.18
CA THR A 633 -5.74 -40.30 21.88
C THR A 633 -5.25 -40.36 20.41
N GLY A 634 -4.35 -41.30 20.08
CA GLY A 634 -4.43 -42.04 18.80
C GLY A 634 -3.49 -41.71 17.62
N SER A 635 -2.61 -42.67 17.29
CA SER A 635 -2.20 -43.08 15.93
C SER A 635 -1.34 -42.16 15.00
N ALA A 636 -0.02 -42.34 15.13
CA ALA A 636 0.91 -42.78 14.06
C ALA A 636 1.39 -41.87 12.89
N ALA A 637 2.67 -42.13 12.52
CA ALA A 637 3.29 -42.12 11.18
C ALA A 637 4.03 -40.86 10.61
N ALA A 638 5.36 -41.06 10.46
CA ALA A 638 6.22 -40.68 9.31
C ALA A 638 6.86 -39.27 9.18
N ALA A 639 7.99 -39.25 8.45
CA ALA A 639 8.86 -38.12 8.02
C ALA A 639 9.44 -37.22 9.14
N ALA A 640 10.74 -37.14 9.45
CA ALA A 640 11.99 -37.61 8.82
C ALA A 640 12.59 -36.78 7.65
N ALA A 641 12.81 -35.48 7.87
CA ALA A 641 13.88 -34.65 7.25
C ALA A 641 14.01 -33.32 8.04
N GLY A 642 15.17 -32.68 8.21
CA GLY A 642 16.53 -33.11 7.89
C GLY A 642 17.61 -32.11 8.37
N VAL A 643 18.80 -32.65 8.69
CA VAL A 643 20.15 -32.10 8.51
C VAL A 643 20.40 -30.59 8.74
N SER A 644 21.18 -30.34 9.81
CA SER A 644 22.03 -29.17 10.11
C SER A 644 22.32 -28.13 9.00
N LYS A 645 22.12 -26.85 9.35
CA LYS A 645 23.25 -25.92 9.52
C LYS A 645 22.93 -24.83 10.54
#